data_AF-A0A8H3ANE3-F1
#
_entry.id   AF-A0A8H3ANE3-F1
#
_cell.length_a   1.000
_cell.length_b   1.000
_cell.length_c   1.000
_cell.angle_alpha   90.00
_cell.angle_beta   90.00
_cell.angle_gamma   90.00
#
_symmetry.space_group_name_H-M   'P 1'
#
loop_
_entity.id
_entity.type
_entity.pdbx_description
1 polymer ?
#
loop_
_entity_poly.entity_id
_entity_poly.type
_entity_poly.pdbx_seq_one_letter_code
_entity_poly.pdbx_strand_id
1 'polypeptide(L)'
;MEKVDNEFTKPGSTQEPVTRQSSRTLDDAPPPMGFARALIITLACTLAMVNNVMSGASISIALPDIGTDLGISQAELQWLISSYALTSGCFLLLFGRLADLFGRKKVFLAGTLWSLAWSLGSGFAPNSIALNVMRALHGMGSAATVPSAIGILAHEFPPSRARSIAFATFSAGAPLGGAIGFVIGGVMTEYTSVAWRGVFYVSAGIAGVTMLAAALAIHKDKPSTEKDRRVDWVGAAISTTALVLLTFSLAQSSSAKNGWKTPYIPVILVISVLLLGCFIGWEHYLETRTTHPPLMRLGLWTRAKGRFATVQLIVFFDWACFTTWIFFVTLYYQEYRGISPVGTTVRVLPMTVSGLLCNLVVALVVGRISGTALIAFGCFFTAIASLLFAVIVPSASYWAFGFPAATVVVFGADFMFATGSIFVAKIALPHEQSLAGGIFNTVNQLGTAFGLAIASVVSDSVHRKTLRESGDELGSLLRGYRAAFWTCFAFGAVGSGAPSPEKTLSARNNGQRASRYTHFGSQGINLWRLHNQHTDGTAQPDGYLENKQFIFSSGGNKFPKAHYFEQPLDHFDKSVNRTFGQRLPFLQTGILAILANATKGLGIVLEHRYYGKSIPVGDFSTDSMRWLTNAQALQDSANFIANVRIDDLDYNVTAPHTKWIYYGGSYAGARAAHMRVLYPHLVYGAIASSAVTHAAIDYWEYADAVRRTADPVCIGHLTTAIQVIDDVLSTKVLSRSLKSWFGLGALESDQDFVSVLMTPIGYVQGQNWDSAVGSDEWSRFCAVLGAGGADSTLGWVRVPAVVAHFAKWVREASAQGIEFMACSTLLGGAGNCITLLPFSDCGRVLWYPGRFKISTHRSGPGMASMDMAVLYRVGLLYGNDDYTLFLGREPLIYGLNIQGAPPNKAHPTIVSRRLTLEYTSAICKQAFPPGTHIVVPEWPNVTVVNALGDYGLAADRLAFIDGDEDPWLPATPHSPHAPERDDTIVRPFKLIRTGVHHHDENGVEPHSKEPAHIQAIHRQEIEFVGAWLKGTTD
;
A
#
# COMPACT_ATOMS: atom_id res chain seq x y z
N MET A 1 46.67 29.58 44.23
CA MET A 1 46.48 28.15 44.52
C MET A 1 46.51 27.44 43.18
N GLU A 2 47.71 27.17 42.69
CA GLU A 2 48.44 25.88 42.86
C GLU A 2 47.85 24.82 41.93
N LYS A 3 48.54 24.48 40.83
CA LYS A 3 49.65 23.48 40.73
C LYS A 3 49.07 22.05 40.85
N VAL A 4 49.39 21.02 40.07
CA VAL A 4 50.50 20.74 39.13
C VAL A 4 50.30 19.31 38.57
N ASP A 5 50.95 19.03 37.43
CA ASP A 5 51.39 17.74 36.85
C ASP A 5 50.47 16.79 36.05
N ASN A 6 50.61 16.89 34.72
CA ASN A 6 51.39 16.04 33.80
C ASN A 6 51.32 14.49 33.79
N GLU A 7 51.28 14.03 32.53
CA GLU A 7 51.80 12.79 31.92
C GLU A 7 51.01 11.47 32.06
N PHE A 8 50.41 11.04 30.94
CA PHE A 8 50.86 9.86 30.20
C PHE A 8 50.53 9.98 28.69
N THR A 9 51.45 9.48 27.88
CA THR A 9 51.67 9.72 26.45
C THR A 9 51.11 8.61 25.54
N LYS A 10 50.34 9.01 24.49
CA LYS A 10 50.23 8.49 23.08
C LYS A 10 50.06 6.97 22.78
N PRO A 11 49.76 6.54 21.53
CA PRO A 11 48.86 7.07 20.49
C PRO A 11 47.97 5.96 19.83
N GLY A 12 46.91 6.36 19.11
CA GLY A 12 46.45 5.58 17.95
C GLY A 12 44.98 5.15 17.95
N SER A 13 44.16 5.88 17.19
CA SER A 13 43.25 5.28 16.21
C SER A 13 42.80 6.35 15.24
N THR A 14 43.32 6.23 14.03
CA THR A 14 42.96 6.92 12.79
C THR A 14 41.48 7.25 12.65
N GLN A 15 41.18 8.54 12.49
CA GLN A 15 39.95 9.02 11.87
C GLN A 15 39.92 8.52 10.42
N GLU A 16 38.96 7.66 10.08
CA GLU A 16 38.64 7.37 8.68
C GLU A 16 37.75 8.48 8.10
N PRO A 17 38.02 8.94 6.87
CA PRO A 17 37.36 10.08 6.26
C PRO A 17 35.95 9.70 5.83
N VAL A 18 34.93 10.41 6.34
CA VAL A 18 33.57 10.29 5.81
C VAL A 18 33.56 10.91 4.41
N THR A 19 33.67 10.02 3.44
CA THR A 19 33.65 10.28 2.00
C THR A 19 32.46 11.18 1.65
N ARG A 20 32.74 12.36 1.08
CA ARG A 20 31.78 13.17 0.32
C ARG A 20 31.04 12.25 -0.65
N GLN A 21 29.76 11.98 -0.41
CA GLN A 21 28.89 11.49 -1.47
C GLN A 21 28.66 12.65 -2.43
N SER A 22 29.38 12.58 -3.55
CA SER A 22 29.21 13.40 -4.76
C SER A 22 27.77 13.85 -4.95
N SER A 23 27.58 15.17 -5.01
CA SER A 23 26.48 15.81 -5.74
C SER A 23 26.24 15.07 -7.06
N ARG A 24 25.03 14.55 -7.28
CA ARG A 24 24.60 14.19 -8.65
C ARG A 24 24.44 15.52 -9.40
N THR A 25 25.47 15.89 -10.16
CA THR A 25 25.36 16.95 -11.15
C THR A 25 24.31 16.52 -12.18
N LEU A 26 23.70 17.50 -12.85
CA LEU A 26 22.79 17.30 -13.99
C LEU A 26 23.43 16.56 -15.19
N ASP A 27 24.67 16.07 -15.06
CA ASP A 27 25.39 15.23 -16.02
C ASP A 27 25.11 13.73 -15.86
N ASP A 28 24.33 13.32 -14.85
CA ASP A 28 24.15 11.91 -14.48
C ASP A 28 22.96 11.20 -15.17
N ALA A 29 22.26 11.88 -16.09
CA ALA A 29 21.31 11.19 -16.97
C ALA A 29 22.09 10.24 -17.89
N PRO A 30 21.73 8.94 -18.00
CA PRO A 30 22.35 8.08 -19.00
C PRO A 30 22.22 8.75 -20.38
N PRO A 31 23.26 8.69 -21.23
CA PRO A 31 23.21 9.30 -22.55
C PRO A 31 21.94 8.83 -23.29
N PRO A 32 21.27 9.69 -24.07
CA PRO A 32 20.05 9.31 -24.78
C PRO A 32 20.32 8.03 -25.58
N MET A 33 19.68 6.95 -25.14
CA MET A 33 19.96 5.62 -25.66
C MET A 33 19.35 5.50 -27.05
N GLY A 34 20.18 5.32 -28.08
CA GLY A 34 19.71 5.02 -29.42
C GLY A 34 18.86 3.75 -29.43
N PHE A 35 17.74 3.77 -30.17
CA PHE A 35 16.77 2.66 -30.25
C PHE A 35 17.43 1.30 -30.52
N ALA A 36 18.41 1.25 -31.43
CA ALA A 36 19.15 0.02 -31.75
C ALA A 36 19.88 -0.58 -30.54
N ARG A 37 20.47 0.26 -29.69
CA ARG A 37 21.18 -0.18 -28.49
C ARG A 37 20.22 -0.71 -27.42
N ALA A 38 19.10 -0.02 -27.21
CA ALA A 38 18.02 -0.46 -26.34
C ALA A 38 17.46 -1.84 -26.75
N LEU A 39 17.31 -2.04 -28.07
CA LEU A 39 16.89 -3.33 -28.63
C LEU A 39 17.92 -4.43 -28.35
N ILE A 40 19.21 -4.19 -28.59
CA ILE A 40 20.27 -5.18 -28.36
C ILE A 40 20.38 -5.56 -26.87
N ILE A 41 20.27 -4.60 -25.94
CA ILE A 41 20.30 -4.87 -24.50
C ILE A 41 19.11 -5.78 -24.11
N THR A 42 17.91 -5.45 -24.59
CA THR A 42 16.70 -6.23 -24.32
C THR A 42 16.82 -7.65 -24.88
N LEU A 43 17.29 -7.79 -26.12
CA LEU A 43 17.50 -9.09 -26.77
C LEU A 43 18.56 -9.92 -26.05
N ALA A 44 19.68 -9.32 -25.62
CA ALA A 44 20.72 -10.04 -24.89
C ALA A 44 20.20 -10.58 -23.54
N CYS A 45 19.47 -9.75 -22.78
CA CYS A 45 18.85 -10.20 -21.54
C CYS A 45 17.82 -11.32 -21.80
N THR A 46 17.03 -11.20 -22.87
CA THR A 46 16.03 -12.20 -23.26
C THR A 46 16.67 -13.51 -23.68
N LEU A 47 17.76 -13.49 -24.45
CA LEU A 47 18.51 -14.68 -24.86
C LEU A 47 19.15 -15.40 -23.67
N ALA A 48 19.59 -14.67 -22.63
CA ALA A 48 20.03 -15.29 -21.39
C ALA A 48 18.89 -16.09 -20.72
N MET A 49 17.66 -15.53 -20.70
CA MET A 49 16.49 -16.22 -20.17
C MET A 49 16.07 -17.43 -21.03
N VAL A 50 16.12 -17.29 -22.36
CA VAL A 50 15.92 -18.39 -23.31
C VAL A 50 16.90 -19.52 -23.02
N ASN A 51 18.20 -19.22 -22.91
CA ASN A 51 19.22 -20.22 -22.66
C ASN A 51 19.02 -20.92 -21.31
N ASN A 52 18.62 -20.18 -20.27
CA ASN A 52 18.32 -20.74 -18.95
C ASN A 52 17.19 -21.80 -19.02
N VAL A 53 16.04 -21.43 -19.58
CA VAL A 53 14.88 -22.34 -19.63
C VAL A 53 15.10 -23.48 -20.64
N MET A 54 15.71 -23.17 -21.79
CA MET A 54 16.07 -24.16 -22.81
C MET A 54 16.96 -25.25 -22.23
N SER A 55 17.96 -24.89 -21.41
CA SER A 55 18.91 -25.83 -20.79
C SER A 55 18.26 -26.84 -19.84
N GLY A 56 17.08 -26.56 -19.32
CA GLY A 56 16.27 -27.52 -18.55
C GLY A 56 15.35 -28.35 -19.45
N ALA A 57 14.63 -27.69 -20.35
CA ALA A 57 13.60 -28.31 -21.18
C ALA A 57 14.17 -29.32 -22.20
N SER A 58 15.29 -29.00 -22.85
CA SER A 58 15.88 -29.83 -23.91
C SER A 58 16.34 -31.19 -23.41
N ILE A 59 16.91 -31.25 -22.20
CA ILE A 59 17.38 -32.49 -21.59
C ILE A 59 16.23 -33.41 -21.24
N SER A 60 15.05 -32.88 -20.91
CA SER A 60 13.89 -33.69 -20.53
C SER A 60 13.44 -34.63 -21.66
N ILE A 61 13.62 -34.22 -22.92
CA ILE A 61 13.34 -35.07 -24.09
C ILE A 61 14.51 -36.02 -24.38
N ALA A 62 15.75 -35.57 -24.17
CA ALA A 62 16.95 -36.35 -24.46
C ALA A 62 17.32 -37.40 -23.40
N LEU A 63 16.63 -37.43 -22.25
CA LEU A 63 16.93 -38.36 -21.16
C LEU A 63 17.03 -39.84 -21.58
N PRO A 64 16.10 -40.41 -22.38
CA PRO A 64 16.18 -41.82 -22.76
C PRO A 64 17.46 -42.15 -23.52
N ASP A 65 17.83 -41.32 -24.51
CA ASP A 65 19.02 -41.53 -25.33
C ASP A 65 20.30 -41.37 -24.52
N ILE A 66 20.36 -40.34 -23.66
CA ILE A 66 21.46 -40.16 -22.70
C ILE A 66 21.62 -41.41 -21.83
N GLY A 67 20.51 -42.01 -21.40
CA GLY A 67 20.51 -43.24 -20.61
C GLY A 67 21.09 -44.43 -21.36
N THR A 68 20.70 -44.60 -22.62
CA THR A 68 21.23 -45.69 -23.46
C THR A 68 22.70 -45.51 -23.82
N ASP A 69 23.14 -44.30 -24.14
CA ASP A 69 24.51 -44.00 -24.55
C ASP A 69 25.52 -44.08 -23.39
N LEU A 70 25.12 -43.58 -22.22
CA LEU A 70 25.99 -43.54 -21.03
C LEU A 70 25.75 -44.70 -20.04
N GLY A 71 24.83 -45.63 -20.36
CA GLY A 71 24.51 -46.79 -19.53
C GLY A 71 23.90 -46.42 -18.16
N ILE A 72 23.07 -45.38 -18.12
CA ILE A 72 22.56 -44.78 -16.88
C ILE A 72 21.25 -45.44 -16.47
N SER A 73 21.07 -45.72 -15.17
CA SER A 73 19.81 -46.22 -14.65
C SER A 73 18.71 -45.14 -14.69
N GLN A 74 17.44 -45.53 -14.82
CA GLN A 74 16.33 -44.55 -14.85
C GLN A 74 16.29 -43.63 -13.62
N ALA A 75 16.64 -44.13 -12.44
CA ALA A 75 16.69 -43.33 -11.22
C ALA A 75 17.75 -42.22 -11.27
N GLU A 76 18.87 -42.47 -11.96
CA GLU A 76 19.97 -41.51 -12.11
C GLU A 76 19.71 -40.47 -13.21
N LEU A 77 18.87 -40.79 -14.20
CA LEU A 77 18.50 -39.86 -15.28
C LEU A 77 17.80 -38.59 -14.75
N GLN A 78 16.96 -38.74 -13.73
CA GLN A 78 16.27 -37.60 -13.11
C GLN A 78 17.26 -36.60 -12.46
N TRP A 79 18.43 -37.09 -12.05
CA TRP A 79 19.46 -36.27 -11.44
C TRP A 79 20.13 -35.31 -12.44
N LEU A 80 20.13 -35.63 -13.74
CA LEU A 80 20.68 -34.75 -14.80
C LEU A 80 19.85 -33.47 -14.98
N ILE A 81 18.54 -33.54 -14.83
CA ILE A 81 17.67 -32.36 -14.85
C ILE A 81 17.87 -31.57 -13.56
N SER A 82 17.87 -32.29 -12.43
CA SER A 82 17.87 -31.70 -11.09
C SER A 82 19.18 -30.96 -10.78
N SER A 83 20.33 -31.49 -11.20
CA SER A 83 21.66 -30.92 -10.90
C SER A 83 21.82 -29.47 -11.38
N TYR A 84 21.34 -29.17 -12.60
CA TYR A 84 21.33 -27.82 -13.15
C TYR A 84 20.34 -26.90 -12.45
N ALA A 85 19.09 -27.35 -12.27
CA ALA A 85 18.04 -26.56 -11.63
C ALA A 85 18.41 -26.21 -10.17
N LEU A 86 19.10 -27.12 -9.49
CA LEU A 86 19.59 -26.98 -8.12
C LEU A 86 20.58 -25.83 -8.01
N THR A 87 21.68 -25.85 -8.78
CA THR A 87 22.68 -24.78 -8.71
C THR A 87 22.20 -23.48 -9.32
N SER A 88 21.39 -23.54 -10.39
CA SER A 88 20.74 -22.36 -10.98
C SER A 88 19.86 -21.63 -9.96
N GLY A 89 19.15 -22.34 -9.08
CA GLY A 89 18.31 -21.74 -8.04
C GLY A 89 19.04 -21.30 -6.77
N CYS A 90 20.01 -22.09 -6.29
CA CYS A 90 20.62 -21.89 -4.97
C CYS A 90 21.69 -20.79 -4.94
N PHE A 91 22.21 -20.39 -6.10
CA PHE A 91 23.26 -19.36 -6.21
C PHE A 91 22.72 -17.97 -6.60
N LEU A 92 21.40 -17.82 -6.80
CA LEU A 92 20.78 -16.55 -7.24
C LEU A 92 20.99 -15.40 -6.26
N LEU A 93 20.93 -15.66 -4.95
CA LEU A 93 21.16 -14.64 -3.92
C LEU A 93 22.61 -14.15 -3.94
N LEU A 94 23.55 -15.10 -3.96
CA LEU A 94 24.99 -14.80 -4.01
C LEU A 94 25.33 -13.97 -5.26
N PHE A 95 24.98 -14.45 -6.45
CA PHE A 95 25.33 -13.72 -7.67
C PHE A 95 24.51 -12.44 -7.86
N GLY A 96 23.29 -12.36 -7.33
CA GLY A 96 22.55 -11.10 -7.25
C GLY A 96 23.30 -10.06 -6.44
N ARG A 97 23.83 -10.43 -5.27
CA ARG A 97 24.66 -9.52 -4.46
C ARG A 97 25.97 -9.16 -5.16
N LEU A 98 26.65 -10.12 -5.78
CA LEU A 98 27.89 -9.88 -6.52
C LEU A 98 27.67 -8.91 -7.69
N ALA A 99 26.54 -9.03 -8.40
CA ALA A 99 26.18 -8.13 -9.49
C ALA A 99 25.96 -6.69 -9.01
N ASP A 100 25.28 -6.51 -7.88
CA ASP A 100 25.06 -5.19 -7.31
C ASP A 100 26.34 -4.55 -6.72
N LEU A 101 27.31 -5.35 -6.25
CA LEU A 101 28.58 -4.86 -5.68
C LEU A 101 29.68 -4.61 -6.72
N PHE A 102 29.93 -5.57 -7.61
CA PHE A 102 31.07 -5.56 -8.53
C PHE A 102 30.72 -5.07 -9.94
N GLY A 103 29.44 -4.90 -10.24
CA GLY A 103 28.91 -4.42 -11.52
C GLY A 103 28.10 -5.50 -12.24
N ARG A 104 26.87 -5.14 -12.61
CA ARG A 104 25.88 -5.98 -13.27
C ARG A 104 26.37 -6.49 -14.63
N LYS A 105 27.04 -5.63 -15.43
CA LYS A 105 27.62 -6.02 -16.72
C LYS A 105 28.71 -7.08 -16.56
N LYS A 106 29.60 -6.92 -15.57
CA LYS A 106 30.74 -7.85 -15.36
C LYS A 106 30.25 -9.22 -14.94
N VAL A 107 29.31 -9.27 -13.98
CA VAL A 107 28.74 -10.53 -13.51
C VAL A 107 27.90 -11.20 -14.59
N PHE A 108 27.14 -10.44 -15.38
CA PHE A 108 26.43 -10.97 -16.55
C PHE A 108 27.39 -11.61 -17.56
N LEU A 109 28.47 -10.92 -17.95
CA LEU A 109 29.45 -11.45 -18.90
C LEU A 109 30.18 -12.68 -18.36
N ALA A 110 30.63 -12.63 -17.11
CA ALA A 110 31.27 -13.76 -16.44
C ALA A 110 30.33 -14.97 -16.35
N GLY A 111 29.06 -14.75 -16.01
CA GLY A 111 28.02 -15.77 -15.97
C GLY A 111 27.73 -16.38 -17.35
N THR A 112 27.66 -15.57 -18.41
CA THR A 112 27.48 -16.09 -19.78
C THR A 112 28.70 -16.88 -20.27
N LEU A 113 29.92 -16.42 -19.95
CA LEU A 113 31.15 -17.13 -20.30
C LEU A 113 31.25 -18.47 -19.56
N TRP A 114 30.90 -18.47 -18.27
CA TRP A 114 30.84 -19.67 -17.44
C TRP A 114 29.81 -20.66 -17.99
N SER A 115 28.60 -20.18 -18.33
CA SER A 115 27.56 -21.01 -18.94
C SER A 115 28.03 -21.62 -20.26
N LEU A 116 28.70 -20.82 -21.11
CA LEU A 116 29.27 -21.28 -22.38
C LEU A 116 30.28 -22.40 -22.15
N ALA A 117 31.27 -22.18 -21.28
CA ALA A 117 32.36 -23.13 -21.04
C ALA A 117 31.84 -24.48 -20.51
N TRP A 118 30.94 -24.46 -19.52
CA TRP A 118 30.41 -25.68 -18.91
C TRP A 118 29.30 -26.34 -19.72
N SER A 119 28.58 -25.58 -20.56
CA SER A 119 27.71 -26.16 -21.57
C SER A 119 28.54 -26.91 -22.61
N LEU A 120 29.60 -26.31 -23.17
CA LEU A 120 30.52 -27.04 -24.06
C LEU A 120 31.09 -28.29 -23.39
N GLY A 121 31.56 -28.16 -22.15
CA GLY A 121 32.07 -29.29 -21.36
C GLY A 121 31.05 -30.42 -21.18
N SER A 122 29.77 -30.09 -21.02
CA SER A 122 28.68 -31.07 -20.93
C SER A 122 28.53 -31.88 -22.22
N GLY A 123 28.77 -31.27 -23.39
CA GLY A 123 28.79 -31.96 -24.68
C GLY A 123 29.91 -33.00 -24.82
N PHE A 124 31.01 -32.83 -24.08
CA PHE A 124 32.16 -33.75 -24.06
C PHE A 124 32.15 -34.72 -22.88
N ALA A 125 31.08 -34.76 -22.08
CA ALA A 125 31.04 -35.60 -20.89
C ALA A 125 31.08 -37.10 -21.26
N PRO A 126 32.02 -37.88 -20.69
CA PRO A 126 32.18 -39.30 -21.01
C PRO A 126 31.28 -40.23 -20.18
N ASN A 127 30.75 -39.75 -19.05
CA ASN A 127 29.92 -40.55 -18.13
C ASN A 127 28.92 -39.66 -17.36
N SER A 128 27.99 -40.31 -16.67
CA SER A 128 26.92 -39.64 -15.91
C SER A 128 27.43 -38.68 -14.84
N ILE A 129 28.49 -39.05 -14.12
CA ILE A 129 29.04 -38.22 -13.03
C ILE A 129 29.65 -36.94 -13.60
N ALA A 130 30.49 -37.08 -14.62
CA ALA A 130 31.07 -35.93 -15.32
C ALA A 130 29.96 -35.03 -15.86
N LEU A 131 28.94 -35.58 -16.51
CA LEU A 131 27.82 -34.81 -17.04
C LEU A 131 27.07 -34.07 -15.92
N ASN A 132 26.75 -34.73 -14.81
CA ASN A 132 26.09 -34.11 -13.66
C ASN A 132 26.90 -32.96 -13.04
N VAL A 133 28.22 -33.12 -12.92
CA VAL A 133 29.11 -32.06 -12.41
C VAL A 133 29.14 -30.88 -13.39
N MET A 134 29.31 -31.13 -14.68
CA MET A 134 29.31 -30.09 -15.72
C MET A 134 27.96 -29.35 -15.76
N ARG A 135 26.84 -30.07 -15.58
CA ARG A 135 25.48 -29.52 -15.47
C ARG A 135 25.31 -28.64 -14.24
N ALA A 136 25.79 -29.09 -13.08
CA ALA A 136 25.78 -28.30 -11.86
C ALA A 136 26.59 -27.02 -12.02
N LEU A 137 27.78 -27.09 -12.62
CA LEU A 137 28.59 -25.91 -12.91
C LEU A 137 27.91 -25.00 -13.93
N HIS A 138 27.30 -25.55 -14.97
CA HIS A 138 26.51 -24.78 -15.95
C HIS A 138 25.37 -24.00 -15.27
N GLY A 139 24.66 -24.59 -14.30
CA GLY A 139 23.59 -23.91 -13.57
C GLY A 139 24.05 -22.66 -12.81
N MET A 140 25.28 -22.66 -12.26
CA MET A 140 25.86 -21.47 -11.60
C MET A 140 26.00 -20.28 -12.56
N GLY A 141 26.27 -20.54 -13.84
CA GLY A 141 26.33 -19.50 -14.86
C GLY A 141 24.98 -18.83 -15.08
N SER A 142 23.90 -19.62 -15.09
CA SER A 142 22.53 -19.09 -15.16
C SER A 142 22.14 -18.28 -13.92
N ALA A 143 22.52 -18.77 -12.74
CA ALA A 143 22.33 -18.05 -11.48
C ALA A 143 23.03 -16.68 -11.48
N ALA A 144 24.12 -16.52 -12.24
CA ALA A 144 24.81 -15.24 -12.40
C ALA A 144 24.16 -14.32 -13.44
N THR A 145 23.61 -14.86 -14.53
CA THR A 145 23.06 -14.04 -15.62
C THR A 145 21.66 -13.50 -15.32
N VAL A 146 20.76 -14.32 -14.77
CA VAL A 146 19.34 -13.95 -14.55
C VAL A 146 19.16 -12.74 -13.61
N PRO A 147 19.70 -12.72 -12.37
CA PRO A 147 19.56 -11.57 -11.49
C PRO A 147 20.30 -10.34 -12.03
N SER A 148 21.45 -10.54 -12.68
CA SER A 148 22.18 -9.45 -13.35
C SER A 148 21.35 -8.83 -14.48
N ALA A 149 20.61 -9.63 -15.25
CA ALA A 149 19.74 -9.16 -16.34
C ALA A 149 18.62 -8.26 -15.82
N ILE A 150 17.91 -8.70 -14.77
CA ILE A 150 16.87 -7.89 -14.08
C ILE A 150 17.47 -6.55 -13.64
N GLY A 151 18.68 -6.60 -13.08
CA GLY A 151 19.44 -5.44 -12.69
C GLY A 151 19.80 -4.49 -13.83
N ILE A 152 20.33 -5.02 -14.93
CA ILE A 152 20.70 -4.28 -16.14
C ILE A 152 19.45 -3.58 -16.68
N LEU A 153 18.33 -4.29 -16.85
CA LEU A 153 17.09 -3.72 -17.35
C LEU A 153 16.54 -2.62 -16.41
N ALA A 154 16.67 -2.80 -15.10
CA ALA A 154 16.22 -1.81 -14.12
C ALA A 154 17.05 -0.51 -14.14
N HIS A 155 18.34 -0.62 -14.46
CA HIS A 155 19.30 0.49 -14.50
C HIS A 155 19.33 1.20 -15.86
N GLU A 156 19.38 0.45 -16.95
CA GLU A 156 19.47 0.96 -18.33
C GLU A 156 18.17 1.63 -18.79
N PHE A 157 17.01 1.17 -18.29
CA PHE A 157 15.71 1.73 -18.66
C PHE A 157 15.10 2.52 -17.49
N PRO A 158 15.00 3.86 -17.58
CA PRO A 158 14.31 4.67 -16.58
C PRO A 158 12.81 4.33 -16.52
N PRO A 159 12.10 4.60 -15.41
CA PRO A 159 10.68 4.32 -15.26
C PRO A 159 9.86 4.91 -16.42
N SER A 160 9.46 4.05 -17.37
CA SER A 160 8.86 4.43 -18.65
C SER A 160 8.18 3.22 -19.29
N ARG A 161 7.41 3.44 -20.36
CA ARG A 161 6.84 2.36 -21.16
C ARG A 161 7.92 1.44 -21.76
N ALA A 162 9.07 2.00 -22.14
CA ALA A 162 10.19 1.24 -22.68
C ALA A 162 10.76 0.24 -21.66
N ARG A 163 10.87 0.63 -20.39
CA ARG A 163 11.26 -0.29 -19.30
C ARG A 163 10.30 -1.46 -19.19
N SER A 164 9.00 -1.20 -19.22
CA SER A 164 7.99 -2.24 -19.10
C SER A 164 8.02 -3.23 -20.27
N ILE A 165 8.20 -2.72 -21.49
CA ILE A 165 8.39 -3.56 -22.69
C ILE A 165 9.65 -4.41 -22.52
N ALA A 166 10.77 -3.83 -22.08
CA ALA A 166 12.02 -4.56 -21.93
C ALA A 166 11.92 -5.72 -20.91
N PHE A 167 11.27 -5.50 -19.77
CA PHE A 167 11.00 -6.56 -18.78
C PHE A 167 10.01 -7.63 -19.27
N ALA A 168 8.97 -7.22 -20.00
CA ALA A 168 8.02 -8.17 -20.60
C ALA A 168 8.69 -9.03 -21.69
N THR A 169 9.55 -8.44 -22.52
CA THR A 169 10.34 -9.18 -23.52
C THR A 169 11.33 -10.14 -22.86
N PHE A 170 12.03 -9.71 -21.81
CA PHE A 170 12.89 -10.58 -21.02
C PHE A 170 12.13 -11.80 -20.47
N SER A 171 10.92 -11.57 -19.97
CA SER A 171 10.05 -12.61 -19.40
C SER A 171 9.52 -13.57 -20.47
N ALA A 172 9.21 -13.07 -21.67
CA ALA A 172 8.87 -13.90 -22.84
C ALA A 172 9.98 -14.89 -23.24
N GLY A 173 11.22 -14.65 -22.79
CA GLY A 173 12.33 -15.58 -22.96
C GLY A 173 12.07 -16.93 -22.30
N ALA A 174 11.25 -17.01 -21.25
CA ALA A 174 10.93 -18.26 -20.57
C ALA A 174 10.10 -19.23 -21.43
N PRO A 175 8.87 -18.88 -21.89
CA PRO A 175 8.09 -19.75 -22.76
C PRO A 175 8.81 -20.01 -24.09
N LEU A 176 9.53 -19.02 -24.64
CA LEU A 176 10.32 -19.20 -25.86
C LEU A 176 11.45 -20.22 -25.64
N GLY A 177 12.19 -20.13 -24.53
CA GLY A 177 13.23 -21.09 -24.15
C GLY A 177 12.69 -22.49 -23.93
N GLY A 178 11.50 -22.63 -23.34
CA GLY A 178 10.83 -23.93 -23.21
C GLY A 178 10.51 -24.56 -24.58
N ALA A 179 9.89 -23.80 -25.49
CA ALA A 179 9.57 -24.29 -26.82
C ALA A 179 10.82 -24.64 -27.64
N ILE A 180 11.80 -23.74 -27.67
CA ILE A 180 13.07 -23.95 -28.37
C ILE A 180 13.79 -25.17 -27.76
N GLY A 181 13.76 -25.32 -26.43
CA GLY A 181 14.34 -26.46 -25.73
C GLY A 181 13.71 -27.77 -26.15
N PHE A 182 12.38 -27.85 -26.20
CA PHE A 182 11.70 -29.06 -26.65
C PHE A 182 11.97 -29.37 -28.14
N VAL A 183 11.96 -28.36 -29.01
CA VAL A 183 12.25 -28.55 -30.44
C VAL A 183 13.69 -29.03 -30.64
N ILE A 184 14.67 -28.34 -30.06
CA ILE A 184 16.08 -28.72 -30.19
C ILE A 184 16.32 -30.07 -29.54
N GLY A 185 15.76 -30.32 -28.36
CA GLY A 185 15.83 -31.62 -27.69
C GLY A 185 15.36 -32.74 -28.60
N GLY A 186 14.15 -32.62 -29.17
CA GLY A 186 13.56 -33.60 -30.07
C GLY A 186 14.34 -33.79 -31.38
N VAL A 187 14.67 -32.69 -32.08
CA VAL A 187 15.42 -32.73 -33.34
C VAL A 187 16.80 -33.35 -33.15
N MET A 188 17.50 -33.01 -32.06
CA MET A 188 18.85 -33.54 -31.81
C MET A 188 18.81 -35.02 -31.39
N THR A 189 17.71 -35.50 -30.82
CA THR A 189 17.55 -36.92 -30.44
C THR A 189 17.05 -37.80 -31.58
N GLU A 190 16.35 -37.22 -32.57
CA GLU A 190 15.69 -37.99 -33.65
C GLU A 190 16.68 -38.68 -34.61
N TYR A 191 17.85 -38.07 -34.86
CA TYR A 191 18.75 -38.55 -35.92
C TYR A 191 19.77 -39.61 -35.46
N THR A 192 20.24 -39.59 -34.21
CA THR A 192 21.27 -40.53 -33.70
C THR A 192 21.32 -40.53 -32.17
N SER A 193 21.61 -41.67 -31.54
CA SER A 193 21.74 -41.82 -30.07
C SER A 193 22.86 -40.98 -29.44
N VAL A 194 23.83 -40.48 -30.21
CA VAL A 194 24.94 -39.61 -29.75
C VAL A 194 24.62 -38.12 -29.99
N ALA A 195 23.61 -37.82 -30.81
CA ALA A 195 23.30 -36.47 -31.25
C ALA A 195 22.69 -35.58 -30.16
N TRP A 196 22.25 -36.15 -29.01
CA TRP A 196 21.84 -35.37 -27.83
C TRP A 196 22.91 -34.40 -27.33
N ARG A 197 24.21 -34.67 -27.60
CA ARG A 197 25.32 -33.75 -27.27
C ARG A 197 25.17 -32.40 -27.96
N GLY A 198 24.53 -32.36 -29.13
CA GLY A 198 24.25 -31.14 -29.90
C GLY A 198 23.46 -30.09 -29.13
N VAL A 199 22.60 -30.52 -28.20
CA VAL A 199 21.83 -29.63 -27.31
C VAL A 199 22.75 -28.69 -26.53
N PHE A 200 23.88 -29.22 -26.05
CA PHE A 200 24.85 -28.46 -25.27
C PHE A 200 25.67 -27.49 -26.12
N TYR A 201 25.98 -27.86 -27.36
CA TYR A 201 26.66 -26.99 -28.32
C TYR A 201 25.78 -25.82 -28.74
N VAL A 202 24.48 -26.05 -28.97
CA VAL A 202 23.54 -24.96 -29.27
C VAL A 202 23.39 -24.02 -28.09
N SER A 203 23.26 -24.55 -26.87
CA SER A 203 23.23 -23.72 -25.65
C SER A 203 24.50 -22.89 -25.48
N ALA A 204 25.67 -23.47 -25.74
CA ALA A 204 26.93 -22.73 -25.73
C ALA A 204 26.97 -21.63 -26.81
N GLY A 205 26.45 -21.90 -28.01
CA GLY A 205 26.33 -20.91 -29.09
C GLY A 205 25.45 -19.73 -28.71
N ILE A 206 24.26 -19.98 -28.13
CA ILE A 206 23.36 -18.93 -27.63
C ILE A 206 24.04 -18.12 -26.53
N ALA A 207 24.74 -18.77 -25.60
CA ALA A 207 25.52 -18.09 -24.57
C ALA A 207 26.62 -17.19 -25.17
N GLY A 208 27.28 -17.64 -26.25
CA GLY A 208 28.30 -16.87 -26.97
C GLY A 208 27.74 -15.63 -27.67
N VAL A 209 26.62 -15.77 -28.38
CA VAL A 209 25.91 -14.64 -29.01
C VAL A 209 25.43 -13.65 -27.96
N THR A 210 24.89 -14.15 -26.84
CA THR A 210 24.45 -13.33 -25.71
C THR A 210 25.60 -12.54 -25.09
N MET A 211 26.75 -13.19 -24.89
CA MET A 211 27.96 -12.56 -24.36
C MET A 211 28.47 -11.46 -25.29
N LEU A 212 28.50 -11.71 -26.61
CA LEU A 212 28.94 -10.71 -27.60
C LEU A 212 28.00 -9.50 -27.63
N ALA A 213 26.68 -9.73 -27.70
CA ALA A 213 25.69 -8.67 -27.68
C ALA A 213 25.77 -7.83 -26.39
N ALA A 214 25.91 -8.48 -25.23
CA ALA A 214 26.07 -7.82 -23.94
C ALA A 214 27.37 -7.02 -23.83
N ALA A 215 28.49 -7.55 -24.36
CA ALA A 215 29.79 -6.89 -24.33
C ALA A 215 29.75 -5.58 -25.13
N LEU A 216 29.10 -5.59 -26.29
CA LEU A 216 29.00 -4.44 -27.20
C LEU A 216 27.96 -3.40 -26.75
N ALA A 217 26.79 -3.83 -26.26
CA ALA A 217 25.66 -2.92 -26.03
C ALA A 217 25.51 -2.42 -24.58
N ILE A 218 25.77 -3.23 -23.55
CA ILE A 218 25.50 -2.82 -22.15
C ILE A 218 26.54 -1.78 -21.69
N HIS A 219 26.14 -0.74 -20.96
CA HIS A 219 27.09 0.25 -20.44
C HIS A 219 27.93 -0.32 -19.30
N LYS A 220 29.11 0.27 -19.06
CA LYS A 220 29.89 -0.09 -17.86
C LYS A 220 29.17 0.48 -16.65
N ASP A 221 28.97 -0.35 -15.62
CA ASP A 221 28.37 0.13 -14.37
C ASP A 221 29.27 1.19 -13.71
N LYS A 222 28.63 2.20 -13.11
CA LYS A 222 29.33 3.12 -12.20
C LYS A 222 29.77 2.34 -10.96
N PRO A 223 30.91 2.69 -10.33
CA PRO A 223 31.34 2.04 -9.08
C PRO A 223 30.24 2.14 -8.03
N SER A 224 29.97 1.03 -7.32
CA SER A 224 28.94 1.00 -6.26
C SER A 224 29.17 2.11 -5.22
N THR A 225 28.10 2.84 -4.87
CA THR A 225 28.12 3.94 -3.89
C THR A 225 28.08 3.45 -2.44
N GLU A 226 28.01 2.13 -2.22
CA GLU A 226 28.13 1.51 -0.90
C GLU A 226 29.53 1.75 -0.32
N LYS A 227 29.58 2.22 0.94
CA LYS A 227 30.82 2.50 1.67
C LYS A 227 31.61 1.22 1.95
N ASP A 228 30.91 0.10 2.17
CA ASP A 228 31.52 -1.22 2.41
C ASP A 228 31.11 -2.20 1.30
N ARG A 229 32.12 -2.71 0.56
CA ARG A 229 31.95 -3.66 -0.55
C ARG A 229 32.30 -5.10 -0.19
N ARG A 230 32.48 -5.40 1.10
CA ARG A 230 32.71 -6.77 1.55
C ARG A 230 31.49 -7.64 1.23
N VAL A 231 31.77 -8.89 0.87
CA VAL A 231 30.74 -9.89 0.60
C VAL A 231 30.60 -10.75 1.85
N ASP A 232 29.36 -10.98 2.29
CA ASP A 232 29.08 -11.95 3.34
C ASP A 232 29.18 -13.38 2.79
N TRP A 233 30.41 -13.91 2.75
CA TRP A 233 30.69 -15.27 2.32
C TRP A 233 30.12 -16.33 3.26
N VAL A 234 29.95 -15.99 4.55
CA VAL A 234 29.38 -16.90 5.56
C VAL A 234 27.88 -17.05 5.31
N GLY A 235 27.14 -15.93 5.21
CA GLY A 235 25.73 -15.93 4.86
C GLY A 235 25.48 -16.57 3.49
N ALA A 236 26.35 -16.33 2.51
CA ALA A 236 26.29 -17.00 1.21
C ALA A 236 26.45 -18.52 1.31
N ALA A 237 27.44 -18.99 2.08
CA ALA A 237 27.64 -20.43 2.29
C ALA A 237 26.43 -21.06 3.00
N ILE A 238 25.96 -20.45 4.10
CA ILE A 238 24.82 -20.98 4.86
C ILE A 238 23.56 -21.01 3.96
N SER A 239 23.22 -19.91 3.28
CA SER A 239 22.03 -19.86 2.43
C SER A 239 22.10 -20.82 1.25
N THR A 240 23.22 -20.88 0.52
CA THR A 240 23.37 -21.79 -0.62
C THR A 240 23.32 -23.25 -0.16
N THR A 241 24.02 -23.62 0.92
CA THR A 241 23.93 -24.98 1.47
C THR A 241 22.52 -25.32 1.93
N ALA A 242 21.84 -24.40 2.61
CA ALA A 242 20.47 -24.62 3.07
C ALA A 242 19.49 -24.84 1.90
N LEU A 243 19.55 -24.00 0.87
CA LEU A 243 18.71 -24.11 -0.33
C LEU A 243 19.01 -25.39 -1.12
N VAL A 244 20.30 -25.78 -1.21
CA VAL A 244 20.72 -27.03 -1.87
C VAL A 244 20.12 -28.23 -1.14
N LEU A 245 20.30 -28.31 0.18
CA LEU A 245 19.78 -29.43 0.98
C LEU A 245 18.25 -29.48 0.96
N LEU A 246 17.59 -28.32 1.05
CA LEU A 246 16.14 -28.23 0.99
C LEU A 246 15.61 -28.74 -0.35
N THR A 247 16.10 -28.17 -1.45
CA THR A 247 15.67 -28.54 -2.81
C THR A 247 16.02 -30.00 -3.10
N PHE A 248 17.18 -30.49 -2.65
CA PHE A 248 17.59 -31.88 -2.77
C PHE A 248 16.62 -32.83 -2.06
N SER A 249 16.30 -32.55 -0.79
CA SER A 249 15.40 -33.40 -0.01
C SER A 249 14.00 -33.47 -0.62
N LEU A 250 13.48 -32.34 -1.11
CA LEU A 250 12.17 -32.26 -1.77
C LEU A 250 12.17 -33.00 -3.11
N ALA A 251 13.21 -32.84 -3.93
CA ALA A 251 13.32 -33.52 -5.22
C ALA A 251 13.52 -35.04 -5.07
N GLN A 252 14.35 -35.49 -4.12
CA GLN A 252 14.59 -36.91 -3.87
C GLN A 252 13.38 -37.60 -3.24
N SER A 253 12.49 -36.86 -2.60
CA SER A 253 11.29 -37.43 -1.96
C SER A 253 10.36 -38.15 -2.94
N SER A 254 10.33 -37.73 -4.21
CA SER A 254 9.51 -38.35 -5.27
C SER A 254 10.20 -39.51 -5.97
N SER A 255 11.53 -39.59 -5.94
CA SER A 255 12.31 -40.60 -6.69
C SER A 255 12.90 -41.70 -5.82
N ALA A 256 12.98 -41.51 -4.50
CA ALA A 256 13.53 -42.51 -3.59
C ALA A 256 12.60 -43.73 -3.46
N LYS A 257 13.19 -44.93 -3.37
CA LYS A 257 12.46 -46.21 -3.31
C LYS A 257 11.40 -46.29 -2.21
N ASN A 258 11.67 -45.69 -1.04
CA ASN A 258 10.74 -45.64 0.09
C ASN A 258 10.09 -44.24 0.25
N GLY A 259 10.22 -43.38 -0.76
CA GLY A 259 9.82 -41.98 -0.73
C GLY A 259 10.34 -41.28 0.53
N TRP A 260 9.46 -40.55 1.20
CA TRP A 260 9.72 -39.81 2.45
C TRP A 260 10.19 -40.65 3.64
N LYS A 261 9.95 -41.97 3.64
CA LYS A 261 10.42 -42.86 4.72
C LYS A 261 11.91 -43.17 4.62
N THR A 262 12.55 -42.77 3.52
CA THR A 262 13.99 -42.98 3.34
C THR A 262 14.76 -42.13 4.36
N PRO A 263 15.54 -42.72 5.30
CA PRO A 263 16.02 -42.03 6.49
C PRO A 263 16.79 -40.72 6.27
N TYR A 264 17.57 -40.61 5.18
CA TYR A 264 18.34 -39.40 4.90
C TYR A 264 17.47 -38.20 4.51
N ILE A 265 16.27 -38.41 3.95
CA ILE A 265 15.40 -37.34 3.45
C ILE A 265 14.89 -36.44 4.58
N PRO A 266 14.21 -36.94 5.63
CA PRO A 266 13.76 -36.09 6.74
C PRO A 266 14.93 -35.49 7.52
N VAL A 267 16.06 -36.20 7.64
CA VAL A 267 17.28 -35.67 8.29
C VAL A 267 17.81 -34.46 7.54
N ILE A 268 18.01 -34.58 6.22
CA ILE A 268 18.49 -33.48 5.38
C ILE A 268 17.49 -32.33 5.35
N LEU A 269 16.18 -32.63 5.32
CA LEU A 269 15.14 -31.61 5.38
C LEU A 269 15.22 -30.80 6.68
N VAL A 270 15.31 -31.46 7.85
CA VAL A 270 15.43 -30.78 9.15
C VAL A 270 16.71 -29.95 9.20
N ILE A 271 17.84 -30.48 8.75
CA ILE A 271 19.11 -29.74 8.67
C ILE A 271 18.95 -28.50 7.78
N SER A 272 18.29 -28.62 6.63
CA SER A 272 18.08 -27.48 5.72
C SER A 272 17.22 -26.38 6.34
N VAL A 273 16.17 -26.73 7.08
CA VAL A 273 15.30 -25.77 7.79
C VAL A 273 16.07 -25.08 8.92
N LEU A 274 16.89 -25.83 9.67
CA LEU A 274 17.76 -25.27 10.70
C LEU A 274 18.79 -24.30 10.09
N LEU A 275 19.42 -24.65 8.96
CA LEU A 275 20.36 -23.76 8.29
C LEU A 275 19.70 -22.50 7.72
N LEU A 276 18.46 -22.58 7.20
CA LEU A 276 17.70 -21.39 6.82
C LEU A 276 17.41 -20.49 8.04
N GLY A 277 17.05 -21.08 9.18
CA GLY A 277 16.90 -20.36 10.44
C GLY A 277 18.21 -19.69 10.90
N CYS A 278 19.33 -20.41 10.82
CA CYS A 278 20.67 -19.88 11.10
C CYS A 278 21.04 -18.74 10.15
N PHE A 279 20.71 -18.84 8.86
CA PHE A 279 20.93 -17.77 7.88
C PHE A 279 20.14 -16.51 8.26
N ILE A 280 18.84 -16.62 8.56
CA ILE A 280 18.04 -15.47 8.98
C ILE A 280 18.58 -14.85 10.27
N GLY A 281 18.97 -15.68 11.26
CA GLY A 281 19.60 -15.21 12.49
C GLY A 281 20.96 -14.54 12.26
N TRP A 282 21.75 -15.05 11.32
CA TRP A 282 23.04 -14.49 10.92
C TRP A 282 22.87 -13.13 10.24
N GLU A 283 21.96 -13.02 9.27
CA GLU A 283 21.66 -11.75 8.61
C GLU A 283 21.11 -10.71 9.61
N HIS A 284 20.25 -11.12 10.55
CA HIS A 284 19.76 -10.26 11.62
C HIS A 284 20.88 -9.78 12.55
N TYR A 285 21.80 -10.68 12.91
CA TYR A 285 22.97 -10.36 13.72
C TYR A 285 23.88 -9.36 13.00
N LEU A 286 24.14 -9.57 11.70
CA LEU A 286 24.94 -8.64 10.90
C LEU A 286 24.30 -7.25 10.84
N GLU A 287 22.99 -7.18 10.63
CA GLU A 287 22.23 -5.92 10.51
C GLU A 287 22.11 -5.15 11.84
N THR A 288 22.06 -5.83 12.99
CA THR A 288 21.82 -5.19 14.30
C THR A 288 23.05 -5.01 15.18
N ARG A 289 24.09 -5.82 15.02
CA ARG A 289 25.24 -5.89 15.95
C ARG A 289 26.59 -5.62 15.31
N THR A 290 26.67 -5.55 13.98
CA THR A 290 27.96 -5.41 13.27
C THR A 290 27.93 -4.30 12.22
N THR A 291 29.12 -3.92 11.73
CA THR A 291 29.28 -3.00 10.60
C THR A 291 29.45 -3.73 9.26
N HIS A 292 29.53 -5.06 9.27
CA HIS A 292 29.68 -5.87 8.05
C HIS A 292 28.35 -5.92 7.28
N PRO A 293 28.37 -5.66 5.96
CA PRO A 293 27.14 -5.63 5.17
C PRO A 293 26.54 -7.05 5.02
N PRO A 294 25.25 -7.25 5.33
CA PRO A 294 24.57 -8.53 5.14
C PRO A 294 24.49 -8.93 3.65
N LEU A 295 24.37 -10.24 3.37
CA LEU A 295 24.10 -10.72 2.01
C LEU A 295 22.73 -10.21 1.54
N MET A 296 21.74 -10.23 2.44
CA MET A 296 20.37 -9.80 2.22
C MET A 296 19.83 -9.06 3.45
N ARG A 297 19.76 -7.73 3.36
CA ARG A 297 19.12 -6.89 4.38
C ARG A 297 17.69 -7.36 4.67
N LEU A 298 17.39 -7.69 5.93
CA LEU A 298 16.06 -8.18 6.31
C LEU A 298 15.00 -7.08 6.19
N GLY A 299 15.42 -5.81 6.26
CA GLY A 299 14.58 -4.66 5.93
C GLY A 299 13.92 -4.74 4.54
N LEU A 300 14.49 -5.49 3.57
CA LEU A 300 13.88 -5.68 2.26
C LEU A 300 12.50 -6.35 2.33
N TRP A 301 12.28 -7.27 3.28
CA TRP A 301 11.00 -7.96 3.45
C TRP A 301 9.87 -7.05 3.94
N THR A 302 10.20 -5.99 4.69
CA THR A 302 9.24 -5.00 5.18
C THR A 302 8.99 -3.85 4.19
N ARG A 303 9.80 -3.75 3.12
CA ARG A 303 9.66 -2.67 2.13
C ARG A 303 8.28 -2.65 1.47
N ALA A 304 7.85 -1.43 1.18
CA ALA A 304 6.52 -1.13 0.66
C ALA A 304 5.39 -1.74 1.51
N LYS A 305 5.52 -1.68 2.84
CA LYS A 305 4.55 -2.22 3.82
C LYS A 305 4.39 -3.75 3.72
N GLY A 306 5.49 -4.47 3.48
CA GLY A 306 5.46 -5.93 3.29
C GLY A 306 4.95 -6.40 1.93
N ARG A 307 4.72 -5.51 0.96
CA ARG A 307 4.32 -5.93 -0.40
C ARG A 307 5.41 -6.71 -1.11
N PHE A 308 6.69 -6.45 -0.81
CA PHE A 308 7.78 -7.29 -1.30
C PHE A 308 7.59 -8.73 -0.83
N ALA A 309 7.43 -8.96 0.48
CA ALA A 309 7.16 -10.28 1.05
C ALA A 309 5.89 -10.92 0.47
N THR A 310 4.85 -10.12 0.22
CA THR A 310 3.59 -10.62 -0.35
C THR A 310 3.75 -11.09 -1.79
N VAL A 311 4.49 -10.34 -2.63
CA VAL A 311 4.87 -10.78 -3.98
C VAL A 311 5.62 -12.10 -3.94
N GLN A 312 6.55 -12.26 -3.00
CA GLN A 312 7.28 -13.51 -2.83
C GLN A 312 6.34 -14.66 -2.43
N LEU A 313 5.38 -14.44 -1.53
CA LEU A 313 4.41 -15.49 -1.18
C LEU A 313 3.52 -15.89 -2.37
N ILE A 314 3.08 -14.93 -3.17
CA ILE A 314 2.26 -15.23 -4.35
C ILE A 314 3.06 -16.00 -5.38
N VAL A 315 4.29 -15.58 -5.66
CA VAL A 315 5.15 -16.28 -6.61
C VAL A 315 5.48 -17.69 -6.14
N PHE A 316 5.68 -17.89 -4.84
CA PHE A 316 5.89 -19.21 -4.25
C PHE A 316 4.71 -20.16 -4.54
N PHE A 317 3.47 -19.74 -4.23
CA PHE A 317 2.30 -20.59 -4.42
C PHE A 317 1.88 -20.73 -5.88
N ASP A 318 2.08 -19.69 -6.69
CA ASP A 318 1.80 -19.75 -8.14
C ASP A 318 2.73 -20.74 -8.84
N TRP A 319 4.03 -20.71 -8.55
CA TRP A 319 4.99 -21.68 -9.08
C TRP A 319 4.75 -23.10 -8.53
N ALA A 320 4.37 -23.21 -7.25
CA ALA A 320 3.94 -24.48 -6.68
C ALA A 320 2.74 -25.07 -7.45
N CYS A 321 1.79 -24.25 -7.87
CA CYS A 321 0.68 -24.67 -8.72
C CYS A 321 1.16 -25.02 -10.14
N PHE A 322 1.78 -24.07 -10.83
CA PHE A 322 2.16 -24.20 -12.24
C PHE A 322 3.03 -25.44 -12.51
N THR A 323 4.11 -25.62 -11.75
CA THR A 323 5.02 -26.76 -12.00
C THR A 323 4.42 -28.09 -11.58
N THR A 324 3.63 -28.13 -10.50
CA THR A 324 2.88 -29.34 -10.11
C THR A 324 1.91 -29.76 -11.20
N TRP A 325 1.20 -28.80 -11.80
CA TRP A 325 0.31 -29.10 -12.92
C TRP A 325 1.04 -29.72 -14.09
N ILE A 326 2.19 -29.15 -14.50
CA ILE A 326 3.02 -29.69 -15.60
C ILE A 326 3.44 -31.12 -15.33
N PHE A 327 3.85 -31.42 -14.10
CA PHE A 327 4.26 -32.76 -13.72
C PHE A 327 3.11 -33.76 -13.83
N PHE A 328 1.98 -33.49 -13.15
CA PHE A 328 0.85 -34.41 -13.11
C PHE A 328 0.09 -34.53 -14.43
N VAL A 329 0.06 -33.48 -15.27
CA VAL A 329 -0.58 -33.58 -16.60
C VAL A 329 0.21 -34.51 -17.51
N THR A 330 1.53 -34.50 -17.37
CA THR A 330 2.43 -35.38 -18.12
C THR A 330 2.19 -36.83 -17.70
N LEU A 331 2.15 -37.11 -16.40
CA LEU A 331 1.84 -38.44 -15.86
C LEU A 331 0.43 -38.91 -16.24
N TYR A 332 -0.57 -38.02 -16.19
CA TYR A 332 -1.93 -38.35 -16.60
C TYR A 332 -1.99 -38.81 -18.07
N TYR A 333 -1.31 -38.09 -18.98
CA TYR A 333 -1.33 -38.47 -20.38
C TYR A 333 -0.49 -39.71 -20.68
N GLN A 334 0.68 -39.85 -20.06
CA GLN A 334 1.59 -40.94 -20.37
C GLN A 334 1.22 -42.25 -19.64
N GLU A 335 0.98 -42.20 -18.33
CA GLU A 335 0.75 -43.40 -17.53
C GLU A 335 -0.72 -43.82 -17.48
N TYR A 336 -1.64 -42.86 -17.33
CA TYR A 336 -3.07 -43.17 -17.26
C TYR A 336 -3.74 -43.29 -18.63
N ARG A 337 -3.43 -42.37 -19.57
CA ARG A 337 -4.00 -42.41 -20.95
C ARG A 337 -3.16 -43.20 -21.94
N GLY A 338 -1.93 -43.60 -21.59
CA GLY A 338 -1.05 -44.35 -22.49
C GLY A 338 -0.61 -43.58 -23.75
N ILE A 339 -0.63 -42.25 -23.71
CA ILE A 339 -0.24 -41.41 -24.84
C ILE A 339 1.28 -41.31 -24.89
N SER A 340 1.85 -41.37 -26.10
CA SER A 340 3.28 -41.21 -26.28
C SER A 340 3.81 -39.88 -25.73
N PRO A 341 5.10 -39.79 -25.37
CA PRO A 341 5.71 -38.52 -24.94
C PRO A 341 5.51 -37.39 -25.95
N VAL A 342 5.70 -37.67 -27.25
CA VAL A 342 5.45 -36.71 -28.34
C VAL A 342 3.98 -36.27 -28.37
N GLY A 343 3.04 -37.21 -28.24
CA GLY A 343 1.62 -36.90 -28.18
C GLY A 343 1.23 -36.07 -26.95
N THR A 344 1.95 -36.22 -25.84
CA THR A 344 1.78 -35.41 -24.63
C THR A 344 2.27 -33.98 -24.86
N THR A 345 3.46 -33.82 -25.46
CA THR A 345 4.02 -32.50 -25.83
C THR A 345 3.10 -31.70 -26.74
N VAL A 346 2.51 -32.33 -27.76
CA VAL A 346 1.55 -31.67 -28.67
C VAL A 346 0.32 -31.15 -27.92
N ARG A 347 -0.13 -31.87 -26.88
CA ARG A 347 -1.30 -31.49 -26.06
C ARG A 347 -1.01 -30.36 -25.06
N VAL A 348 0.25 -30.13 -24.71
CA VAL A 348 0.63 -29.02 -23.83
C VAL A 348 1.16 -27.80 -24.61
N LEU A 349 1.45 -27.95 -25.91
CA LEU A 349 1.92 -26.88 -26.81
C LEU A 349 1.11 -25.56 -26.76
N PRO A 350 -0.24 -25.56 -26.61
CA PRO A 350 -1.01 -24.33 -26.43
C PRO A 350 -0.50 -23.42 -25.30
N MET A 351 0.16 -24.00 -24.29
CA MET A 351 0.73 -23.24 -23.17
C MET A 351 1.84 -22.30 -23.63
N THR A 352 2.68 -22.72 -24.57
CA THR A 352 3.77 -21.87 -25.10
C THR A 352 3.22 -20.66 -25.82
N VAL A 353 2.23 -20.87 -26.70
CA VAL A 353 1.58 -19.80 -27.46
C VAL A 353 0.92 -18.81 -26.50
N SER A 354 0.20 -19.33 -25.51
CA SER A 354 -0.48 -18.54 -24.50
C SER A 354 0.49 -17.72 -23.65
N GLY A 355 1.64 -18.28 -23.28
CA GLY A 355 2.66 -17.58 -22.50
C GLY A 355 3.31 -16.43 -23.27
N LEU A 356 3.59 -16.64 -24.57
CA LEU A 356 4.06 -15.56 -25.45
C LEU A 356 3.02 -14.43 -25.57
N LEU A 357 1.73 -14.79 -25.72
CA LEU A 357 0.64 -13.83 -25.77
C LEU A 357 0.48 -13.07 -24.43
N CYS A 358 0.64 -13.73 -23.29
CA CYS A 358 0.60 -13.08 -21.98
C CYS A 358 1.66 -11.99 -21.85
N ASN A 359 2.91 -12.29 -22.25
CA ASN A 359 4.00 -11.31 -22.21
C ASN A 359 3.75 -10.14 -23.18
N LEU A 360 3.14 -10.39 -24.36
CA LEU A 360 2.70 -9.33 -25.27
C LEU A 360 1.62 -8.45 -24.65
N VAL A 361 0.63 -9.05 -23.98
CA VAL A 361 -0.43 -8.31 -23.27
C VAL A 361 0.18 -7.40 -22.21
N VAL A 362 1.13 -7.89 -21.41
CA VAL A 362 1.85 -7.06 -20.43
C VAL A 362 2.53 -5.88 -21.13
N ALA A 363 3.28 -6.10 -22.21
CA ALA A 363 3.96 -5.03 -22.94
C ALA A 363 3.00 -3.94 -23.47
N LEU A 364 1.79 -4.31 -23.90
CA LEU A 364 0.79 -3.40 -24.47
C LEU A 364 -0.04 -2.65 -23.43
N VAL A 365 -0.33 -3.31 -22.31
CA VAL A 365 -1.32 -2.88 -21.32
C VAL A 365 -0.67 -2.27 -20.08
N VAL A 366 0.63 -2.50 -19.86
CA VAL A 366 1.34 -1.88 -18.74
C VAL A 366 1.20 -0.36 -18.76
N GLY A 367 0.69 0.18 -17.65
CA GLY A 367 0.39 1.60 -17.46
C GLY A 367 -1.09 1.95 -17.61
N ARG A 368 -1.93 1.04 -18.14
CA ARG A 368 -3.40 1.22 -18.22
C ARG A 368 -4.17 0.33 -17.26
N ILE A 369 -3.70 -0.91 -17.06
CA ILE A 369 -4.24 -1.83 -16.07
C ILE A 369 -3.25 -1.94 -14.92
N SER A 370 -3.77 -2.08 -13.71
CA SER A 370 -2.95 -2.19 -12.53
C SER A 370 -2.27 -3.57 -12.50
N GLY A 371 -0.96 -3.58 -12.23
CA GLY A 371 -0.11 -4.74 -12.43
C GLY A 371 -0.51 -5.96 -11.60
N THR A 372 -1.20 -5.74 -10.50
CA THR A 372 -1.69 -6.87 -9.73
C THR A 372 -3.00 -7.43 -10.24
N ALA A 373 -3.89 -6.64 -10.85
CA ALA A 373 -5.05 -7.21 -11.52
C ALA A 373 -4.59 -8.29 -12.52
N LEU A 374 -3.49 -8.05 -13.23
CA LEU A 374 -2.84 -9.05 -14.10
C LEU A 374 -2.33 -10.27 -13.33
N ILE A 375 -1.62 -10.08 -12.20
CA ILE A 375 -1.13 -11.18 -11.36
C ILE A 375 -2.29 -12.03 -10.80
N ALA A 376 -3.29 -11.40 -10.19
CA ALA A 376 -4.43 -12.08 -9.58
C ALA A 376 -5.27 -12.82 -10.63
N PHE A 377 -5.48 -12.21 -11.79
CA PHE A 377 -6.10 -12.85 -12.95
C PHE A 377 -5.28 -14.06 -13.39
N GLY A 378 -3.96 -13.90 -13.51
CA GLY A 378 -3.05 -14.99 -13.84
C GLY A 378 -3.17 -16.17 -12.90
N CYS A 379 -2.95 -15.96 -11.61
CA CYS A 379 -3.01 -17.02 -10.60
C CYS A 379 -4.38 -17.71 -10.55
N PHE A 380 -5.47 -16.94 -10.75
CA PHE A 380 -6.82 -17.51 -10.83
C PHE A 380 -6.94 -18.49 -12.00
N PHE A 381 -6.48 -18.12 -13.19
CA PHE A 381 -6.55 -18.98 -14.37
C PHE A 381 -5.63 -20.20 -14.26
N THR A 382 -4.45 -20.07 -13.66
CA THR A 382 -3.58 -21.21 -13.33
C THR A 382 -4.25 -22.17 -12.34
N ALA A 383 -5.01 -21.65 -11.36
CA ALA A 383 -5.84 -22.47 -10.49
C ALA A 383 -6.96 -23.19 -11.28
N ILE A 384 -7.67 -22.48 -12.17
CA ILE A 384 -8.72 -23.08 -13.00
C ILE A 384 -8.19 -24.22 -13.89
N ALA A 385 -6.99 -24.09 -14.47
CA ALA A 385 -6.35 -25.19 -15.20
C ALA A 385 -6.18 -26.45 -14.33
N SER A 386 -5.83 -26.26 -13.07
CA SER A 386 -5.71 -27.35 -12.08
C SER A 386 -7.07 -27.91 -11.70
N LEU A 387 -8.08 -27.06 -11.52
CA LEU A 387 -9.45 -27.50 -11.24
C LEU A 387 -10.02 -28.37 -12.37
N LEU A 388 -9.82 -27.98 -13.63
CA LEU A 388 -10.26 -28.75 -14.79
C LEU A 388 -9.71 -30.18 -14.76
N PHE A 389 -8.44 -30.34 -14.39
CA PHE A 389 -7.82 -31.67 -14.25
C PHE A 389 -8.21 -32.38 -12.95
N ALA A 390 -8.54 -31.66 -11.89
CA ALA A 390 -9.03 -32.23 -10.63
C ALA A 390 -10.41 -32.89 -10.80
N VAL A 391 -11.25 -32.36 -11.70
CA VAL A 391 -12.59 -32.90 -12.02
C VAL A 391 -12.66 -33.59 -13.37
N ILE A 392 -11.51 -33.88 -14.01
CA ILE A 392 -11.45 -34.38 -15.38
C ILE A 392 -12.26 -35.66 -15.55
N VAL A 393 -13.07 -35.73 -16.61
CA VAL A 393 -13.76 -36.95 -17.01
C VAL A 393 -12.95 -37.62 -18.12
N PRO A 394 -12.38 -38.83 -17.90
CA PRO A 394 -11.47 -39.47 -18.87
C PRO A 394 -12.06 -39.74 -20.25
N SER A 395 -13.37 -39.92 -20.35
CA SER A 395 -14.09 -40.13 -21.61
C SER A 395 -14.35 -38.84 -22.39
N ALA A 396 -14.13 -37.66 -21.78
CA ALA A 396 -14.33 -36.39 -22.45
C ALA A 396 -13.23 -36.13 -23.49
N SER A 397 -13.57 -35.30 -24.49
CA SER A 397 -12.62 -34.91 -25.53
C SER A 397 -11.50 -34.03 -24.96
N TYR A 398 -10.34 -34.03 -25.62
CA TYR A 398 -9.23 -33.14 -25.30
C TYR A 398 -9.67 -31.66 -25.25
N TRP A 399 -10.60 -31.26 -26.11
CA TRP A 399 -11.12 -29.90 -26.19
C TRP A 399 -11.94 -29.45 -24.98
N ALA A 400 -12.49 -30.38 -24.19
CA ALA A 400 -13.29 -30.05 -23.01
C ALA A 400 -12.42 -29.68 -21.80
N PHE A 401 -11.32 -30.42 -21.57
CA PHE A 401 -10.47 -30.25 -20.38
C PHE A 401 -9.02 -29.93 -20.73
N GLY A 402 -8.43 -30.71 -21.62
CA GLY A 402 -7.00 -30.63 -21.97
C GLY A 402 -6.61 -29.29 -22.59
N PHE A 403 -7.28 -28.89 -23.68
CA PHE A 403 -6.96 -27.66 -24.40
C PHE A 403 -7.19 -26.39 -23.55
N PRO A 404 -8.36 -26.20 -22.88
CA PRO A 404 -8.56 -25.03 -22.03
C PRO A 404 -7.55 -24.95 -20.89
N ALA A 405 -7.25 -26.06 -20.21
CA ALA A 405 -6.29 -26.09 -19.13
C ALA A 405 -4.86 -25.75 -19.60
N ALA A 406 -4.40 -26.37 -20.70
CA ALA A 406 -3.09 -26.08 -21.28
C ALA A 406 -2.95 -24.60 -21.71
N THR A 407 -4.04 -23.98 -22.16
CA THR A 407 -4.06 -22.56 -22.55
C THR A 407 -3.90 -21.65 -21.32
N VAL A 408 -4.68 -21.90 -20.27
CA VAL A 408 -4.78 -20.95 -19.14
C VAL A 408 -3.77 -21.19 -18.02
N VAL A 409 -3.10 -22.35 -17.98
CA VAL A 409 -2.16 -22.71 -16.89
C VAL A 409 -0.97 -21.76 -16.77
N VAL A 410 -0.50 -21.19 -17.87
CA VAL A 410 0.67 -20.29 -17.91
C VAL A 410 0.37 -18.86 -17.49
N PHE A 411 -0.91 -18.48 -17.39
CA PHE A 411 -1.29 -17.08 -17.17
C PHE A 411 -0.71 -16.55 -15.85
N GLY A 412 -0.74 -17.33 -14.77
CA GLY A 412 -0.10 -17.04 -13.50
C GLY A 412 1.40 -16.85 -13.67
N ALA A 413 2.09 -17.89 -14.15
CA ALA A 413 3.54 -17.90 -14.29
C ALA A 413 4.06 -16.71 -15.12
N ASP A 414 3.47 -16.44 -16.29
CA ASP A 414 3.93 -15.39 -17.20
C ASP A 414 3.55 -13.98 -16.73
N PHE A 415 2.31 -13.74 -16.28
CA PHE A 415 1.94 -12.42 -15.74
C PHE A 415 2.70 -12.10 -14.47
N MET A 416 2.94 -13.11 -13.62
CA MET A 416 3.69 -12.97 -12.39
C MET A 416 5.18 -12.72 -12.65
N PHE A 417 5.80 -13.45 -13.58
CA PHE A 417 7.20 -13.24 -13.90
C PHE A 417 7.44 -11.86 -14.53
N ALA A 418 6.61 -11.47 -15.50
CA ALA A 418 6.73 -10.17 -16.17
C ALA A 418 6.41 -9.00 -15.25
N THR A 419 5.28 -9.03 -14.55
CA THR A 419 4.85 -7.89 -13.73
C THR A 419 5.53 -7.88 -12.36
N GLY A 420 5.78 -9.06 -11.77
CA GLY A 420 6.45 -9.23 -10.50
C GLY A 420 7.92 -8.81 -10.53
N SER A 421 8.66 -9.16 -11.59
CA SER A 421 10.05 -8.72 -11.75
C SER A 421 10.18 -7.20 -11.90
N ILE A 422 9.27 -6.55 -12.64
CA ILE A 422 9.18 -5.08 -12.72
C ILE A 422 8.93 -4.48 -11.33
N PHE A 423 7.98 -5.06 -10.59
CA PHE A 423 7.58 -4.57 -9.27
C PHE A 423 8.72 -4.70 -8.25
N VAL A 424 9.38 -5.86 -8.20
CA VAL A 424 10.53 -6.13 -7.35
C VAL A 424 11.68 -5.17 -7.65
N ALA A 425 12.02 -4.99 -8.92
CA ALA A 425 13.05 -4.04 -9.35
C ALA A 425 12.70 -2.57 -9.04
N LYS A 426 11.41 -2.23 -8.97
CA LYS A 426 10.93 -0.88 -8.60
C LYS A 426 11.01 -0.62 -7.10
N ILE A 427 10.80 -1.64 -6.25
CA ILE A 427 10.83 -1.50 -4.79
C ILE A 427 12.26 -1.55 -4.23
N ALA A 428 13.13 -2.34 -4.86
CA ALA A 428 14.52 -2.45 -4.46
C ALA A 428 15.29 -1.13 -4.72
N LEU A 429 16.25 -0.83 -3.84
CA LEU A 429 17.15 0.30 -4.04
C LEU A 429 18.07 0.04 -5.24
N PRO A 430 18.63 1.08 -5.90
CA PRO A 430 19.51 0.90 -7.07
C PRO A 430 20.75 0.03 -6.85
N HIS A 431 21.17 -0.23 -5.61
CA HIS A 431 22.29 -1.13 -5.26
C HIS A 431 21.81 -2.50 -4.73
N GLU A 432 20.53 -2.83 -4.88
CA GLU A 432 19.92 -4.09 -4.41
C GLU A 432 18.98 -4.70 -5.47
N GLN A 433 18.88 -4.11 -6.67
CA GLN A 433 17.95 -4.57 -7.70
C GLN A 433 18.28 -5.97 -8.24
N SER A 434 19.57 -6.34 -8.36
CA SER A 434 19.92 -7.69 -8.82
C SER A 434 19.64 -8.71 -7.73
N LEU A 435 20.01 -8.40 -6.48
CA LEU A 435 19.70 -9.21 -5.31
C LEU A 435 18.20 -9.45 -5.16
N ALA A 436 17.38 -8.40 -5.29
CA ALA A 436 15.94 -8.51 -5.19
C ALA A 436 15.35 -9.41 -6.29
N GLY A 437 15.84 -9.29 -7.53
CA GLY A 437 15.53 -10.22 -8.63
C GLY A 437 16.02 -11.66 -8.36
N GLY A 438 17.14 -11.80 -7.66
CA GLY A 438 17.65 -13.08 -7.16
C GLY A 438 16.70 -13.73 -6.17
N ILE A 439 16.23 -13.01 -5.16
CA ILE A 439 15.24 -13.50 -4.18
C ILE A 439 13.96 -13.92 -4.90
N PHE A 440 13.47 -13.11 -5.85
CA PHE A 440 12.28 -13.43 -6.64
C PHE A 440 12.42 -14.80 -7.32
N ASN A 441 13.52 -15.04 -8.03
CA ASN A 441 13.76 -16.32 -8.69
C ASN A 441 14.02 -17.48 -7.70
N THR A 442 14.70 -17.23 -6.57
CA THR A 442 14.88 -18.26 -5.53
C THR A 442 13.54 -18.72 -4.99
N VAL A 443 12.60 -17.80 -4.76
CA VAL A 443 11.27 -18.14 -4.26
C VAL A 443 10.45 -18.91 -5.30
N ASN A 444 10.60 -18.63 -6.61
CA ASN A 444 10.02 -19.46 -7.67
C ASN A 444 10.51 -20.91 -7.57
N GLN A 445 11.82 -21.10 -7.41
CA GLN A 445 12.43 -22.43 -7.32
C GLN A 445 11.98 -23.18 -6.07
N LEU A 446 11.86 -22.48 -4.94
CA LEU A 446 11.31 -23.06 -3.71
C LEU A 446 9.85 -23.47 -3.86
N GLY A 447 9.04 -22.63 -4.52
CA GLY A 447 7.64 -22.93 -4.84
C GLY A 447 7.51 -24.21 -5.67
N THR A 448 8.30 -24.32 -6.73
CA THR A 448 8.39 -25.51 -7.58
C THR A 448 8.68 -26.79 -6.77
N ALA A 449 9.73 -26.78 -5.96
CA ALA A 449 10.13 -27.94 -5.17
C ALA A 449 9.08 -28.30 -4.11
N PHE A 450 8.53 -27.30 -3.42
CA PHE A 450 7.52 -27.48 -2.39
C PHE A 450 6.22 -28.05 -2.96
N GLY A 451 5.70 -27.45 -4.04
CA GLY A 451 4.44 -27.85 -4.65
C GLY A 451 4.45 -29.30 -5.10
N LEU A 452 5.50 -29.68 -5.85
CA LEU A 452 5.66 -31.04 -6.36
C LEU A 452 5.77 -32.07 -5.22
N ALA A 453 6.55 -31.75 -4.19
CA ALA A 453 6.78 -32.66 -3.07
C ALA A 453 5.47 -32.93 -2.29
N ILE A 454 4.68 -31.90 -1.98
CA ILE A 454 3.41 -32.06 -1.26
C ILE A 454 2.37 -32.76 -2.13
N ALA A 455 2.21 -32.36 -3.40
CA ALA A 455 1.23 -32.98 -4.29
C ALA A 455 1.54 -34.45 -4.58
N SER A 456 2.83 -34.82 -4.65
CA SER A 456 3.26 -36.21 -4.78
C SER A 456 2.88 -37.04 -3.55
N VAL A 457 3.08 -36.53 -2.34
CA VAL A 457 2.64 -37.20 -1.10
C VAL A 457 1.14 -37.44 -1.12
N VAL A 458 0.36 -36.42 -1.49
CA VAL A 458 -1.10 -36.52 -1.54
C VAL A 458 -1.53 -37.55 -2.58
N SER A 459 -0.98 -37.49 -3.80
CA SER A 459 -1.26 -38.44 -4.88
C SER A 459 -1.00 -39.88 -4.46
N ASP A 460 0.19 -40.13 -3.94
CA ASP A 460 0.68 -41.45 -3.56
C ASP A 460 -0.09 -42.02 -2.35
N SER A 461 -0.45 -41.16 -1.38
CA SER A 461 -1.30 -41.54 -0.25
C SER A 461 -2.70 -41.95 -0.70
N VAL A 462 -3.33 -41.17 -1.58
CA VAL A 462 -4.68 -41.45 -2.11
C VAL A 462 -4.69 -42.67 -3.03
N HIS A 463 -3.69 -42.81 -3.91
CA HIS A 463 -3.53 -43.96 -4.78
C HIS A 463 -3.41 -45.25 -3.97
N ARG A 464 -2.47 -45.34 -3.01
CA ARG A 464 -2.30 -46.53 -2.17
C ARG A 464 -3.53 -46.87 -1.34
N LYS A 465 -4.20 -45.86 -0.76
CA LYS A 465 -5.41 -46.07 0.02
C LYS A 465 -6.52 -46.65 -0.86
N THR A 466 -6.76 -46.04 -2.02
CA THR A 466 -7.79 -46.49 -2.96
C THR A 466 -7.45 -47.89 -3.49
N LEU A 467 -6.20 -48.16 -3.85
CA LEU A 467 -5.77 -49.46 -4.35
C LEU A 467 -6.03 -50.59 -3.33
N ARG A 468 -5.75 -50.33 -2.04
CA ARG A 468 -6.06 -51.28 -0.97
C ARG A 468 -7.55 -51.54 -0.78
N GLU A 469 -8.39 -50.53 -1.04
CA GLU A 469 -9.83 -50.61 -0.87
C GLU A 469 -10.54 -51.24 -2.08
N SER A 470 -10.15 -50.89 -3.31
CA SER A 470 -10.85 -51.27 -4.54
C SER A 470 -10.15 -52.32 -5.39
N GLY A 471 -8.83 -52.54 -5.23
CA GLY A 471 -8.04 -53.44 -6.09
C GLY A 471 -7.82 -52.97 -7.54
N ASP A 472 -8.54 -51.95 -8.00
CA ASP A 472 -8.39 -51.32 -9.33
C ASP A 472 -7.16 -50.39 -9.40
N GLU A 473 -6.10 -50.85 -10.05
CA GLU A 473 -4.85 -50.12 -10.27
C GLU A 473 -5.08 -48.83 -11.07
N LEU A 474 -5.81 -48.91 -12.19
CA LEU A 474 -5.96 -47.78 -13.11
C LEU A 474 -6.89 -46.71 -12.54
N GLY A 475 -7.99 -47.11 -11.89
CA GLY A 475 -8.91 -46.20 -11.22
C GLY A 475 -8.30 -45.55 -9.97
N SER A 476 -7.47 -46.27 -9.22
CA SER A 476 -6.75 -45.72 -8.07
C SER A 476 -5.68 -44.71 -8.49
N LEU A 477 -4.98 -44.93 -9.61
CA LEU A 477 -4.02 -43.99 -10.20
C LEU A 477 -4.69 -42.66 -10.57
N LEU A 478 -5.85 -42.71 -11.25
CA LEU A 478 -6.62 -41.51 -11.59
C LEU A 478 -7.05 -40.74 -10.34
N ARG A 479 -7.50 -41.42 -9.28
CA ARG A 479 -7.87 -40.75 -8.02
C ARG A 479 -6.67 -40.07 -7.36
N GLY A 480 -5.49 -40.69 -7.40
CA GLY A 480 -4.24 -40.07 -6.97
C GLY A 480 -3.96 -38.77 -7.72
N TYR A 481 -4.01 -38.81 -9.06
CA TYR A 481 -3.80 -37.62 -9.90
C TYR A 481 -4.83 -36.52 -9.66
N ARG A 482 -6.12 -36.86 -9.54
CA ARG A 482 -7.14 -35.87 -9.18
C ARG A 482 -6.87 -35.22 -7.83
N ALA A 483 -6.40 -35.97 -6.83
CA ALA A 483 -6.04 -35.43 -5.52
C ALA A 483 -4.82 -34.49 -5.60
N ALA A 484 -3.83 -34.82 -6.43
CA ALA A 484 -2.72 -33.93 -6.74
C ALA A 484 -3.20 -32.62 -7.38
N PHE A 485 -4.12 -32.70 -8.35
CA PHE A 485 -4.69 -31.52 -9.00
C PHE A 485 -5.59 -30.68 -8.07
N TRP A 486 -6.27 -31.29 -7.10
CA TRP A 486 -6.96 -30.55 -6.02
C TRP A 486 -5.97 -29.81 -5.11
N THR A 487 -4.84 -30.44 -4.80
CA THR A 487 -3.74 -29.80 -4.04
C THR A 487 -3.15 -28.64 -4.83
N CYS A 488 -2.94 -28.85 -6.13
CA CYS A 488 -2.50 -27.83 -7.08
C CYS A 488 -3.48 -26.66 -7.16
N PHE A 489 -4.79 -26.94 -7.26
CA PHE A 489 -5.85 -25.93 -7.19
C PHE A 489 -5.80 -25.14 -5.89
N ALA A 490 -5.55 -25.79 -4.75
CA ALA A 490 -5.39 -25.11 -3.47
C ALA A 490 -4.20 -24.14 -3.48
N PHE A 491 -3.05 -24.52 -4.06
CA PHE A 491 -1.92 -23.62 -4.23
C PHE A 491 -2.27 -22.41 -5.10
N GLY A 492 -2.89 -22.62 -6.27
CA GLY A 492 -3.33 -21.52 -7.14
C GLY A 492 -4.42 -20.64 -6.50
N ALA A 493 -5.32 -21.24 -5.72
CA ALA A 493 -6.35 -20.52 -4.95
C ALA A 493 -5.73 -19.68 -3.83
N VAL A 494 -4.70 -20.20 -3.14
CA VAL A 494 -3.91 -19.42 -2.19
C VAL A 494 -3.07 -18.37 -2.90
N GLY A 495 -2.53 -18.60 -4.10
CA GLY A 495 -1.84 -17.56 -4.87
C GLY A 495 -2.77 -16.43 -5.33
N SER A 496 -4.00 -16.76 -5.73
CA SER A 496 -5.03 -15.80 -6.18
C SER A 496 -5.82 -15.12 -5.06
N GLY A 497 -5.96 -15.82 -3.92
CA GLY A 497 -6.60 -15.37 -2.69
C GLY A 497 -5.61 -14.82 -1.65
N ALA A 498 -4.31 -15.11 -1.79
CA ALA A 498 -3.26 -14.35 -1.16
C ALA A 498 -3.50 -12.92 -1.58
N PRO A 499 -3.40 -11.99 -0.63
CA PRO A 499 -3.65 -10.60 -0.92
C PRO A 499 -2.65 -10.18 -2.02
N SER A 500 -3.08 -10.20 -3.28
CA SER A 500 -2.32 -9.85 -4.47
C SER A 500 -1.55 -8.53 -4.22
N PRO A 501 -0.45 -8.10 -4.86
CA PRO A 501 0.19 -6.84 -4.43
C PRO A 501 -0.76 -5.61 -4.42
N GLU A 502 -1.83 -5.64 -5.24
CA GLU A 502 -3.10 -4.88 -5.19
C GLU A 502 -4.29 -5.49 -4.42
N LYS A 503 -4.31 -6.75 -3.94
CA LYS A 503 -5.26 -7.35 -2.96
C LYS A 503 -4.72 -7.43 -1.52
N THR A 504 -3.43 -7.28 -1.23
CA THR A 504 -2.92 -6.62 0.00
C THR A 504 -3.24 -5.15 -0.04
N LEU A 505 -3.66 -4.70 -1.21
CA LEU A 505 -4.19 -3.42 -1.51
C LEU A 505 -5.71 -3.52 -1.70
N SER A 506 -6.43 -4.65 -1.80
CA SER A 506 -7.89 -4.84 -2.13
C SER A 506 -8.68 -5.63 -1.09
N ALA A 507 -8.06 -6.55 -0.33
CA ALA A 507 -8.42 -6.75 1.07
C ALA A 507 -8.05 -5.51 1.92
N ARG A 508 -7.28 -4.55 1.35
CA ARG A 508 -7.13 -3.16 1.82
C ARG A 508 -7.81 -2.07 0.93
N ASN A 509 -8.44 -2.41 -0.21
CA ASN A 509 -9.12 -1.50 -1.19
C ASN A 509 -10.53 -1.99 -1.57
N ASN A 510 -11.13 -2.92 -0.82
CA ASN A 510 -12.57 -2.81 -0.59
C ASN A 510 -12.91 -1.50 0.16
N GLY A 511 -11.89 -0.72 0.56
CA GLY A 511 -11.98 0.71 0.85
C GLY A 511 -11.54 1.66 -0.29
N GLN A 512 -11.50 1.27 -1.57
CA GLN A 512 -11.34 2.23 -2.69
C GLN A 512 -12.38 2.03 -3.80
N ARG A 513 -13.64 2.00 -3.40
CA ARG A 513 -14.54 3.10 -3.75
C ARG A 513 -14.87 3.90 -2.47
N ALA A 514 -13.87 4.13 -1.60
CA ALA A 514 -13.97 5.22 -0.65
C ALA A 514 -14.10 6.52 -1.46
N SER A 515 -15.35 6.99 -1.52
CA SER A 515 -15.71 8.30 -1.02
C SER A 515 -14.76 9.41 -1.47
N ARG A 516 -15.27 10.27 -2.37
CA ARG A 516 -14.75 11.62 -2.59
C ARG A 516 -14.77 12.51 -1.32
N TYR A 517 -14.96 11.96 -0.12
CA TYR A 517 -15.13 12.71 1.12
C TYR A 517 -14.06 12.36 2.12
N THR A 518 -13.15 13.30 2.27
CA THR A 518 -12.44 13.62 3.52
C THR A 518 -11.73 14.95 3.24
N HIS A 519 -12.44 16.04 3.54
CA HIS A 519 -11.84 17.37 3.62
C HIS A 519 -11.10 17.44 4.96
N PHE A 520 -9.90 18.01 4.95
CA PHE A 520 -9.20 18.42 6.17
C PHE A 520 -9.06 19.94 6.07
N GLY A 521 -9.69 20.67 6.98
CA GLY A 521 -9.55 22.13 7.08
C GLY A 521 -8.08 22.54 7.22
N SER A 522 -7.75 23.72 6.72
CA SER A 522 -6.37 24.21 6.73
C SER A 522 -5.93 24.52 8.17
N GLN A 523 -4.81 23.95 8.61
CA GLN A 523 -4.28 24.12 9.96
C GLN A 523 -3.15 25.17 9.98
N GLY A 524 -3.47 26.33 10.56
CA GLY A 524 -2.55 27.30 11.16
C GLY A 524 -1.48 27.89 10.25
N ILE A 525 -1.79 28.99 9.56
CA ILE A 525 -0.84 29.72 8.69
C ILE A 525 -0.55 31.12 9.20
N ASN A 526 0.64 31.68 8.90
CA ASN A 526 1.07 33.03 9.27
C ASN A 526 1.79 33.74 8.12
N LEU A 527 1.45 35.01 7.86
CA LEU A 527 1.92 35.79 6.71
C LEU A 527 2.72 37.03 7.10
N TRP A 528 3.88 37.23 6.46
CA TRP A 528 4.81 38.34 6.71
C TRP A 528 4.62 39.54 5.74
N ARG A 529 5.20 40.71 6.08
CA ARG A 529 5.19 41.92 5.24
C ARG A 529 6.59 42.53 5.14
N LEU A 530 7.06 42.74 3.90
CA LEU A 530 8.23 43.55 3.58
C LEU A 530 7.80 44.97 3.19
N HIS A 531 8.40 45.99 3.81
CA HIS A 531 8.47 47.32 3.20
C HIS A 531 9.84 47.97 3.44
N ASN A 532 10.34 48.59 2.37
CA ASN A 532 11.66 49.18 2.13
C ASN A 532 12.30 49.95 3.30
N GLN A 533 13.63 49.81 3.44
CA GLN A 533 14.54 50.97 3.46
C GLN A 533 15.96 50.59 3.02
N HIS A 534 16.55 51.50 2.26
CA HIS A 534 17.80 51.42 1.50
C HIS A 534 19.01 51.90 2.32
N THR A 535 20.19 51.57 1.76
CA THR A 535 21.47 52.31 1.71
C THR A 535 22.53 52.19 2.82
N ASP A 536 23.66 51.64 2.35
CA ASP A 536 25.05 52.08 2.53
C ASP A 536 25.95 51.41 3.56
N GLY A 537 27.12 50.95 3.07
CA GLY A 537 28.31 50.81 3.91
C GLY A 537 29.25 49.62 3.67
N THR A 538 29.74 49.45 2.44
CA THR A 538 31.13 49.00 2.11
C THR A 538 31.77 47.73 2.72
N ALA A 539 32.31 46.92 1.79
CA ALA A 539 33.56 46.16 1.84
C ALA A 539 33.57 44.70 2.38
N GLN A 540 33.52 43.78 1.41
CA GLN A 540 34.31 42.52 1.35
C GLN A 540 35.76 42.86 0.89
N PRO A 541 36.82 42.03 1.10
CA PRO A 541 36.83 40.65 0.61
C PRO A 541 37.68 39.58 1.35
N ASP A 542 37.38 38.34 0.96
CA ASP A 542 38.20 37.13 0.90
C ASP A 542 38.42 36.23 2.13
N GLY A 543 37.90 34.99 2.01
CA GLY A 543 38.21 33.91 2.95
C GLY A 543 37.45 32.58 2.85
N TYR A 544 36.77 32.28 1.75
CA TYR A 544 36.25 30.96 1.33
C TYR A 544 35.20 30.23 2.20
N LEU A 545 33.95 30.43 1.76
CA LEU A 545 32.85 29.46 1.70
C LEU A 545 33.19 28.25 0.80
N GLU A 546 32.36 27.20 0.91
CA GLU A 546 31.77 26.40 -0.19
C GLU A 546 31.71 24.90 0.17
N ASN A 547 30.71 24.09 -0.15
CA ASN A 547 29.34 24.15 -0.71
C ASN A 547 28.89 22.65 -0.76
N LYS A 548 27.61 22.25 -0.74
CA LYS A 548 26.67 22.23 -1.89
C LYS A 548 25.31 21.64 -1.41
N GLN A 549 24.20 22.35 -1.56
CA GLN A 549 23.33 22.56 -2.75
C GLN A 549 22.19 21.53 -2.90
N PHE A 550 20.97 21.97 -2.55
CA PHE A 550 19.72 21.49 -3.15
C PHE A 550 19.49 22.22 -4.49
N ILE A 551 19.11 21.48 -5.53
CA ILE A 551 18.85 21.99 -6.89
C ILE A 551 17.35 22.21 -7.07
N PHE A 552 16.97 23.44 -7.44
CA PHE A 552 15.68 23.76 -8.05
C PHE A 552 15.68 23.45 -9.54
N SER A 553 14.56 22.97 -10.09
CA SER A 553 14.15 23.41 -11.43
C SER A 553 12.63 23.47 -11.57
N SER A 554 12.16 24.64 -12.00
CA SER A 554 11.10 24.79 -13.00
C SER A 554 11.17 26.28 -13.40
N GLY A 555 11.69 26.53 -14.60
CA GLY A 555 11.83 27.89 -15.12
C GLY A 555 10.48 28.57 -15.28
N GLY A 556 10.44 29.88 -15.00
CA GLY A 556 9.30 30.75 -15.24
C GLY A 556 9.09 31.73 -14.10
N ASN A 557 9.61 32.95 -14.25
CA ASN A 557 9.59 34.09 -13.32
C ASN A 557 8.24 34.32 -12.57
N LYS A 558 8.26 34.27 -11.22
CA LYS A 558 7.65 35.22 -10.24
C LYS A 558 7.61 34.63 -8.79
N PHE A 559 8.26 35.32 -7.84
CA PHE A 559 8.29 35.17 -6.35
C PHE A 559 8.76 33.81 -5.74
N PRO A 560 9.32 33.80 -4.50
CA PRO A 560 9.99 32.62 -3.95
C PRO A 560 9.01 31.50 -3.56
N LYS A 561 9.43 30.26 -3.80
CA LYS A 561 8.69 29.01 -3.57
C LYS A 561 8.41 28.78 -2.07
N ALA A 562 7.27 28.17 -1.75
CA ALA A 562 6.89 27.78 -0.39
C ALA A 562 7.99 26.97 0.33
N HIS A 563 8.31 27.33 1.56
CA HIS A 563 9.27 26.62 2.42
C HIS A 563 8.53 25.65 3.35
N TYR A 564 9.00 24.40 3.42
CA TYR A 564 8.50 23.38 4.34
C TYR A 564 9.53 23.15 5.44
N PHE A 565 9.08 22.93 6.66
CA PHE A 565 9.92 22.39 7.72
C PHE A 565 9.78 20.87 7.70
N GLU A 566 10.80 20.16 7.23
CA GLU A 566 10.90 18.73 7.48
C GLU A 566 11.20 18.52 8.98
N GLN A 567 10.15 18.34 9.79
CA GLN A 567 10.31 17.34 10.85
C GLN A 567 10.35 15.99 10.15
N PRO A 568 11.40 15.17 10.35
CA PRO A 568 11.40 13.82 9.82
C PRO A 568 10.30 13.05 10.55
N LEU A 569 9.15 12.90 9.89
CA LEU A 569 8.08 12.00 10.27
C LEU A 569 8.39 10.64 9.64
N ASP A 570 9.37 9.92 10.18
CA ASP A 570 9.27 8.45 10.09
C ASP A 570 8.05 8.03 10.94
N HIS A 571 7.55 6.82 10.91
CA HIS A 571 6.30 6.42 11.62
C HIS A 571 4.97 6.74 10.93
N PHE A 572 4.91 7.58 9.88
CA PHE A 572 3.77 7.52 8.98
C PHE A 572 4.03 6.82 7.67
N ASP A 573 3.06 5.97 7.38
CA ASP A 573 2.96 5.21 6.16
C ASP A 573 2.59 6.12 4.96
N LYS A 574 2.75 5.64 3.74
CA LYS A 574 2.46 6.35 2.46
C LYS A 574 1.00 6.85 2.27
N SER A 575 0.17 6.87 3.32
CA SER A 575 -1.09 7.60 3.36
C SER A 575 -0.90 9.13 3.42
N VAL A 576 0.27 9.62 3.86
CA VAL A 576 0.52 11.07 4.05
C VAL A 576 0.71 11.85 2.74
N ASN A 577 1.06 11.20 1.62
CA ASN A 577 0.95 11.86 0.31
C ASN A 577 -0.50 12.25 -0.04
N ARG A 578 -1.51 11.67 0.62
CA ARG A 578 -2.91 12.08 0.47
C ARG A 578 -3.25 13.24 1.40
N THR A 579 -2.79 13.21 2.65
CA THR A 579 -3.01 14.29 3.64
C THR A 579 -2.30 15.59 3.25
N PHE A 580 -1.05 15.51 2.75
CA PHE A 580 -0.32 16.68 2.21
C PHE A 580 -0.81 17.05 0.81
N GLY A 581 -1.16 16.08 -0.03
CA GLY A 581 -1.71 16.33 -1.37
C GLY A 581 -3.02 17.12 -1.36
N GLN A 582 -3.85 16.93 -0.33
CA GLN A 582 -5.07 17.71 -0.08
C GLN A 582 -4.81 19.13 0.44
N ARG A 583 -3.63 19.39 1.03
CA ARG A 583 -3.28 20.71 1.61
C ARG A 583 -2.45 21.59 0.68
N LEU A 584 -1.82 21.00 -0.35
CA LEU A 584 -1.09 21.73 -1.38
C LEU A 584 -1.94 22.77 -2.13
N PRO A 585 -3.23 22.52 -2.47
CA PRO A 585 -4.07 23.53 -3.09
C PRO A 585 -4.13 24.83 -2.30
N PHE A 586 -4.20 24.78 -0.96
CA PHE A 586 -4.22 26.00 -0.13
C PHE A 586 -2.96 26.86 -0.27
N LEU A 587 -1.79 26.23 -0.43
CA LEU A 587 -0.49 26.89 -0.60
C LEU A 587 -0.18 27.28 -2.06
N GLN A 588 -0.83 26.65 -3.03
CA GLN A 588 -0.58 26.88 -4.45
C GLN A 588 -1.56 27.88 -5.05
N THR A 589 -2.85 27.73 -4.75
CA THR A 589 -3.92 28.50 -5.40
C THR A 589 -5.00 29.01 -4.44
N GLY A 590 -5.07 28.50 -3.20
CA GLY A 590 -6.05 28.91 -2.19
C GLY A 590 -5.67 30.16 -1.38
N ILE A 591 -6.40 30.42 -0.29
CA ILE A 591 -6.32 31.68 0.47
C ILE A 591 -4.90 32.03 0.95
N LEU A 592 -4.07 31.03 1.22
CA LEU A 592 -2.70 31.23 1.67
C LEU A 592 -1.82 31.78 0.56
N ALA A 593 -1.95 31.24 -0.65
CA ALA A 593 -1.27 31.75 -1.83
C ALA A 593 -1.74 33.18 -2.14
N ILE A 594 -3.04 33.43 -2.05
CA ILE A 594 -3.67 34.73 -2.30
C ILE A 594 -3.11 35.79 -1.35
N LEU A 595 -3.21 35.56 -0.05
CA LEU A 595 -2.76 36.52 0.95
C LEU A 595 -1.24 36.65 0.96
N ALA A 596 -0.47 35.57 0.81
CA ALA A 596 1.00 35.64 0.70
C ALA A 596 1.44 36.47 -0.51
N ASN A 597 0.79 36.31 -1.66
CA ASN A 597 1.11 37.09 -2.85
C ASN A 597 0.73 38.58 -2.69
N ALA A 598 -0.38 38.86 -2.01
CA ALA A 598 -0.85 40.21 -1.75
C ALA A 598 0.01 40.96 -0.71
N THR A 599 0.46 40.28 0.35
CA THR A 599 1.27 40.89 1.42
C THR A 599 2.77 40.79 1.19
N LYS A 600 3.21 40.00 0.19
CA LYS A 600 4.61 39.56 0.01
C LYS A 600 5.12 38.78 1.23
N GLY A 601 4.24 37.95 1.79
CA GLY A 601 4.51 37.11 2.94
C GLY A 601 4.94 35.70 2.59
N LEU A 602 5.43 34.98 3.59
CA LEU A 602 5.69 33.54 3.53
C LEU A 602 4.47 32.80 4.07
N GLY A 603 3.93 31.82 3.34
CA GLY A 603 2.91 30.90 3.86
C GLY A 603 3.56 29.67 4.52
N ILE A 604 3.13 29.32 5.72
CA ILE A 604 3.59 28.15 6.49
C ILE A 604 2.36 27.34 6.91
N VAL A 605 2.27 26.06 6.58
CA VAL A 605 1.20 25.17 7.06
C VAL A 605 1.76 24.29 8.18
N LEU A 606 1.06 24.26 9.33
CA LEU A 606 1.44 23.44 10.46
C LEU A 606 0.55 22.19 10.53
N GLU A 607 1.18 21.02 10.67
CA GLU A 607 0.46 19.82 11.05
C GLU A 607 0.15 19.88 12.54
N HIS A 608 -1.11 19.60 12.91
CA HIS A 608 -1.48 19.45 14.32
C HIS A 608 -0.66 18.34 15.00
N ARG A 609 -0.46 18.45 16.31
CA ARG A 609 0.23 17.43 17.12
C ARG A 609 -0.40 16.04 16.95
N TYR A 610 0.37 14.99 17.28
CA TYR A 610 0.00 13.56 17.25
C TYR A 610 0.11 12.87 15.89
N TYR A 611 1.02 13.38 15.08
CA TYR A 611 1.25 12.90 13.73
C TYR A 611 2.71 12.43 13.58
N GLY A 612 2.92 11.14 13.29
CA GLY A 612 4.22 10.51 12.99
C GLY A 612 5.16 10.53 14.17
N LYS A 613 6.37 11.09 14.04
CA LYS A 613 7.29 11.29 15.16
C LYS A 613 6.84 12.31 16.20
N SER A 614 5.82 13.12 15.92
CA SER A 614 5.33 14.14 16.85
C SER A 614 4.36 13.62 17.92
N ILE A 615 4.23 12.29 18.05
CA ILE A 615 3.42 11.65 19.10
C ILE A 615 4.26 11.65 20.40
N PRO A 616 3.88 12.42 21.44
CA PRO A 616 4.65 12.54 22.68
C PRO A 616 4.37 11.40 23.67
N VAL A 617 3.52 10.45 23.29
CA VAL A 617 3.06 9.32 24.13
C VAL A 617 3.25 8.00 23.39
N GLY A 618 3.59 6.93 24.12
CA GLY A 618 3.88 5.62 23.51
C GLY A 618 2.65 4.84 23.03
N ASP A 619 1.46 5.25 23.48
CA ASP A 619 0.16 4.69 23.09
C ASP A 619 -0.93 5.76 23.21
N PHE A 620 -2.15 5.45 22.77
CA PHE A 620 -3.33 6.30 23.00
C PHE A 620 -4.30 5.62 23.97
N SER A 621 -3.74 4.97 24.99
CA SER A 621 -4.54 4.52 26.12
C SER A 621 -5.26 5.71 26.77
N THR A 622 -6.34 5.43 27.49
CA THR A 622 -7.03 6.45 28.30
C THR A 622 -6.04 7.26 29.13
N ASP A 623 -4.98 6.64 29.67
CA ASP A 623 -3.97 7.35 30.47
C ASP A 623 -3.10 8.30 29.66
N SER A 624 -2.69 7.92 28.45
CA SER A 624 -1.85 8.77 27.58
C SER A 624 -2.58 10.02 27.10
N MET A 625 -3.91 9.99 27.10
CA MET A 625 -4.75 11.10 26.67
C MET A 625 -4.64 12.35 27.57
N ARG A 626 -4.10 12.20 28.80
CA ARG A 626 -3.83 13.33 29.71
C ARG A 626 -2.85 14.38 29.14
N TRP A 627 -2.08 14.02 28.12
CA TRP A 627 -1.07 14.88 27.50
C TRP A 627 -1.52 15.54 26.20
N LEU A 628 -2.78 15.35 25.81
CA LEU A 628 -3.24 15.75 24.48
C LEU A 628 -4.20 16.96 24.46
N THR A 629 -4.19 17.82 25.47
CA THR A 629 -5.23 18.86 25.66
C THR A 629 -5.18 20.02 24.66
N ASN A 630 -6.29 20.75 24.50
CA ASN A 630 -6.33 21.97 23.68
C ASN A 630 -5.34 23.05 24.18
N ALA A 631 -5.24 23.23 25.50
CA ALA A 631 -4.28 24.15 26.11
C ALA A 631 -2.84 23.82 25.69
N GLN A 632 -2.51 22.54 25.71
CA GLN A 632 -1.21 22.04 25.32
C GLN A 632 -0.96 22.21 23.81
N ALA A 633 -1.96 21.98 22.95
CA ALA A 633 -1.86 22.22 21.51
C ALA A 633 -1.62 23.71 21.20
N LEU A 634 -2.37 24.63 21.84
CA LEU A 634 -2.16 26.07 21.69
C LEU A 634 -0.74 26.49 22.11
N GLN A 635 -0.25 25.96 23.22
CA GLN A 635 1.10 26.22 23.72
C GLN A 635 2.20 25.79 22.73
N ASP A 636 1.96 24.75 21.93
CA ASP A 636 2.94 24.30 20.93
C ASP A 636 3.02 25.24 19.74
N SER A 637 1.87 25.73 19.27
CA SER A 637 1.84 26.78 18.24
C SER A 637 2.54 28.03 18.74
N ALA A 638 2.30 28.43 19.99
CA ALA A 638 3.02 29.55 20.60
C ALA A 638 4.54 29.31 20.63
N ASN A 639 4.96 28.12 21.07
CA ASN A 639 6.37 27.75 21.14
C ASN A 639 7.05 27.72 19.75
N PHE A 640 6.36 27.20 18.74
CA PHE A 640 6.84 27.21 17.37
C PHE A 640 7.04 28.64 16.87
N ILE A 641 6.01 29.48 16.98
CA ILE A 641 6.04 30.88 16.50
C ILE A 641 7.19 31.67 17.17
N ALA A 642 7.47 31.40 18.45
CA ALA A 642 8.54 32.06 19.19
C ALA A 642 9.95 31.56 18.83
N ASN A 643 10.10 30.32 18.33
CA ASN A 643 11.42 29.66 18.24
C ASN A 643 11.80 29.11 16.86
N VAL A 644 10.92 29.24 15.87
CA VAL A 644 11.09 28.65 14.55
C VAL A 644 12.34 29.17 13.83
N ARG A 645 13.08 28.25 13.20
CA ARG A 645 14.26 28.54 12.35
C ARG A 645 14.13 27.80 11.03
N ILE A 646 14.14 28.53 9.92
CA ILE A 646 14.12 27.96 8.57
C ILE A 646 15.53 28.02 8.01
N ASP A 647 16.11 26.85 7.75
CA ASP A 647 17.34 26.75 6.99
C ASP A 647 17.07 27.32 5.58
N ASP A 648 17.93 28.22 5.10
CA ASP A 648 17.82 29.00 3.84
C ASP A 648 17.00 30.31 3.88
N LEU A 649 16.63 30.82 5.06
CA LEU A 649 16.12 32.20 5.22
C LEU A 649 17.11 33.06 6.03
N ASP A 650 17.65 34.10 5.40
CA ASP A 650 18.60 35.05 6.02
C ASP A 650 17.97 36.00 7.05
N TYR A 651 16.67 35.86 7.33
CA TYR A 651 15.90 36.77 8.19
C TYR A 651 15.29 36.03 9.38
N ASN A 652 15.28 36.69 10.55
CA ASN A 652 14.66 36.14 11.74
C ASN A 652 13.12 36.16 11.64
N VAL A 653 12.53 34.98 11.45
CA VAL A 653 11.08 34.78 11.32
C VAL A 653 10.35 34.62 12.65
N THR A 654 11.05 34.62 13.79
CA THR A 654 10.42 34.47 15.11
C THR A 654 9.58 35.69 15.52
N ALA A 655 8.49 35.46 16.25
CA ALA A 655 7.78 36.53 16.94
C ALA A 655 8.56 36.99 18.19
N PRO A 656 8.46 38.27 18.61
CA PRO A 656 7.60 39.32 18.05
C PRO A 656 8.25 40.12 16.90
N HIS A 657 9.48 39.79 16.50
CA HIS A 657 10.22 40.52 15.46
C HIS A 657 9.52 40.48 14.09
N THR A 658 8.85 39.37 13.81
CA THR A 658 8.04 39.14 12.63
C THR A 658 6.56 39.15 13.01
N LYS A 659 5.69 39.77 12.20
CA LYS A 659 4.23 39.77 12.41
C LYS A 659 3.64 38.46 11.88
N TRP A 660 2.89 37.75 12.72
CA TRP A 660 2.25 36.45 12.42
C TRP A 660 0.72 36.61 12.32
N ILE A 661 0.10 36.17 11.21
CA ILE A 661 -1.36 36.22 10.99
C ILE A 661 -1.96 34.81 10.98
N TYR A 662 -2.54 34.33 12.08
CA TYR A 662 -2.98 32.92 12.23
C TYR A 662 -4.28 32.61 11.49
N TYR A 663 -4.29 31.70 10.52
CA TYR A 663 -5.49 31.25 9.79
C TYR A 663 -5.91 29.82 10.17
N GLY A 664 -7.22 29.53 10.23
CA GLY A 664 -7.75 28.15 10.18
C GLY A 664 -9.26 28.05 9.93
N GLY A 665 -9.70 26.87 9.48
CA GLY A 665 -11.11 26.49 9.28
C GLY A 665 -11.65 25.51 10.36
N SER A 666 -12.94 25.59 10.69
CA SER A 666 -13.65 24.74 11.67
C SER A 666 -12.97 24.75 13.04
N TYR A 667 -12.59 23.57 13.53
CA TYR A 667 -11.71 23.35 14.67
C TYR A 667 -10.46 24.25 14.65
N ALA A 668 -9.77 24.32 13.51
CA ALA A 668 -8.56 25.14 13.38
C ALA A 668 -8.89 26.64 13.39
N GLY A 669 -10.10 27.03 12.95
CA GLY A 669 -10.62 28.39 13.06
C GLY A 669 -10.89 28.80 14.50
N ALA A 670 -11.52 27.93 15.29
CA ALA A 670 -11.67 28.14 16.73
C ALA A 670 -10.30 28.29 17.41
N ARG A 671 -9.33 27.45 17.03
CA ARG A 671 -7.95 27.57 17.50
C ARG A 671 -7.27 28.89 17.09
N ALA A 672 -7.50 29.37 15.86
CA ALA A 672 -6.98 30.66 15.39
C ALA A 672 -7.49 31.81 16.26
N ALA A 673 -8.79 31.80 16.58
CA ALA A 673 -9.41 32.75 17.50
C ALA A 673 -8.78 32.68 18.90
N HIS A 674 -8.61 31.47 19.47
CA HIS A 674 -7.97 31.31 20.78
C HIS A 674 -6.50 31.73 20.79
N MET A 675 -5.73 31.42 19.74
CA MET A 675 -4.33 31.84 19.62
C MET A 675 -4.21 33.37 19.63
N ARG A 676 -5.13 34.08 18.97
CA ARG A 676 -5.17 35.53 18.95
C ARG A 676 -5.50 36.14 20.31
N VAL A 677 -6.43 35.54 21.05
CA VAL A 677 -6.86 35.98 22.38
C VAL A 677 -5.81 35.68 23.45
N LEU A 678 -5.25 34.47 23.46
CA LEU A 678 -4.36 33.98 24.52
C LEU A 678 -2.89 34.34 24.30
N TYR A 679 -2.43 34.43 23.05
CA TYR A 679 -1.04 34.75 22.70
C TYR A 679 -0.93 36.02 21.85
N PRO A 680 -1.50 37.17 22.28
CA PRO A 680 -1.58 38.35 21.44
C PRO A 680 -0.23 39.01 21.13
N HIS A 681 0.78 38.72 21.95
CA HIS A 681 2.15 39.16 21.77
C HIS A 681 2.92 38.34 20.71
N LEU A 682 2.43 37.15 20.35
CA LEU A 682 3.01 36.30 19.29
C LEU A 682 2.19 36.36 18.01
N VAL A 683 0.86 36.35 18.13
CA VAL A 683 -0.08 36.35 17.01
C VAL A 683 -0.61 37.76 16.76
N TYR A 684 -0.08 38.40 15.73
CA TYR A 684 -0.37 39.79 15.36
C TYR A 684 -1.80 39.99 14.84
N GLY A 685 -2.36 38.99 14.16
CA GLY A 685 -3.75 38.94 13.70
C GLY A 685 -4.19 37.49 13.48
N ALA A 686 -5.49 37.23 13.34
CA ALA A 686 -6.01 35.90 13.04
C ALA A 686 -7.28 35.95 12.20
N ILE A 687 -7.48 34.91 11.39
CA ILE A 687 -8.67 34.68 10.57
C ILE A 687 -9.24 33.32 10.98
N ALA A 688 -10.49 33.34 11.44
CA ALA A 688 -11.21 32.19 11.95
C ALA A 688 -12.38 31.89 11.02
N SER A 689 -12.18 30.94 10.10
CA SER A 689 -13.19 30.52 9.11
C SER A 689 -14.07 29.39 9.65
N SER A 690 -15.40 29.49 9.51
CA SER A 690 -16.41 28.57 10.07
C SER A 690 -16.10 28.13 11.51
N ALA A 691 -15.67 29.07 12.35
CA ALA A 691 -15.00 28.74 13.58
C ALA A 691 -15.96 28.28 14.69
N VAL A 692 -15.93 26.98 15.01
CA VAL A 692 -16.75 26.37 16.07
C VAL A 692 -16.21 26.74 17.46
N THR A 693 -16.53 27.95 17.90
CA THR A 693 -16.09 28.51 19.19
C THR A 693 -17.02 28.15 20.35
N HIS A 694 -18.27 27.78 20.04
CA HIS A 694 -19.26 27.31 21.01
C HIS A 694 -19.25 25.78 21.12
N ALA A 695 -19.23 25.27 22.35
CA ALA A 695 -19.42 23.86 22.67
C ALA A 695 -20.78 23.62 23.36
N ALA A 696 -21.58 22.69 22.83
CA ALA A 696 -22.88 22.28 23.37
C ALA A 696 -23.01 20.76 23.49
N ILE A 697 -23.53 20.24 24.61
CA ILE A 697 -23.64 18.79 24.82
C ILE A 697 -24.63 18.14 23.85
N ASP A 698 -25.75 18.80 23.56
CA ASP A 698 -26.80 18.33 22.67
C ASP A 698 -26.95 19.34 21.52
N TYR A 699 -26.39 19.01 20.36
CA TYR A 699 -26.26 19.92 19.22
C TYR A 699 -27.06 19.41 18.02
N TRP A 700 -28.38 19.49 18.14
CA TRP A 700 -29.32 19.14 17.07
C TRP A 700 -29.38 20.21 15.98
N GLU A 701 -28.93 21.43 16.29
CA GLU A 701 -28.94 22.61 15.44
C GLU A 701 -28.14 22.42 14.14
N TYR A 702 -27.14 21.53 14.12
CA TYR A 702 -26.45 21.14 12.89
C TYR A 702 -27.42 20.59 11.84
N ALA A 703 -28.23 19.60 12.23
CA ALA A 703 -29.18 18.98 11.29
C ALA A 703 -30.29 19.96 10.92
N ASP A 704 -30.62 20.87 11.82
CA ASP A 704 -31.61 21.89 11.57
C ASP A 704 -31.12 23.00 10.63
N ALA A 705 -29.84 23.37 10.70
CA ALA A 705 -29.21 24.26 9.73
C ALA A 705 -29.34 23.65 8.33
N VAL A 706 -28.92 22.40 8.14
CA VAL A 706 -29.09 21.65 6.87
C VAL A 706 -30.54 21.62 6.42
N ARG A 707 -31.49 21.34 7.32
CA ARG A 707 -32.92 21.30 7.00
C ARG A 707 -33.45 22.66 6.50
N ARG A 708 -32.89 23.76 6.97
CA ARG A 708 -33.33 25.12 6.61
C ARG A 708 -32.66 25.63 5.33
N THR A 709 -31.43 25.23 5.06
CA THR A 709 -30.59 25.82 4.01
C THR A 709 -30.49 24.96 2.75
N ALA A 710 -30.54 23.63 2.87
CA ALA A 710 -30.43 22.73 1.72
C ALA A 710 -31.71 22.71 0.87
N ASP A 711 -31.61 22.11 -0.33
CA ASP A 711 -32.70 22.04 -1.32
C ASP A 711 -34.03 21.58 -0.68
N PRO A 712 -35.11 22.40 -0.75
CA PRO A 712 -36.35 22.13 -0.02
C PRO A 712 -37.08 20.89 -0.54
N VAL A 713 -36.89 20.48 -1.80
CA VAL A 713 -37.48 19.26 -2.35
C VAL A 713 -36.80 18.03 -1.75
N CYS A 714 -35.47 18.02 -1.75
CA CYS A 714 -34.69 16.97 -1.12
C CYS A 714 -34.99 16.85 0.39
N ILE A 715 -35.05 17.98 1.11
CA ILE A 715 -35.40 18.01 2.53
C ILE A 715 -36.82 17.50 2.77
N GLY A 716 -37.78 17.83 1.91
CA GLY A 716 -39.15 17.30 1.98
C GLY A 716 -39.19 15.77 1.85
N HIS A 717 -38.44 15.22 0.88
CA HIS A 717 -38.31 13.77 0.71
C HIS A 717 -37.60 13.10 1.90
N LEU A 718 -36.53 13.69 2.41
CA LEU A 718 -35.77 13.16 3.54
C LEU A 718 -36.62 13.16 4.82
N THR A 719 -37.30 14.26 5.10
CA THR A 719 -38.23 14.38 6.24
C THR A 719 -39.32 13.30 6.16
N THR A 720 -39.91 13.11 4.98
CA THR A 720 -40.92 12.07 4.75
C THR A 720 -40.34 10.67 4.97
N ALA A 721 -39.14 10.41 4.44
CA ALA A 721 -38.51 9.10 4.58
C ALA A 721 -38.20 8.77 6.05
N ILE A 722 -37.63 9.71 6.80
CA ILE A 722 -37.29 9.53 8.22
C ILE A 722 -38.54 9.34 9.07
N GLN A 723 -39.60 10.12 8.84
CA GLN A 723 -40.87 9.97 9.56
C GLN A 723 -41.47 8.58 9.33
N VAL A 724 -41.53 8.12 8.07
CA VAL A 724 -42.05 6.78 7.76
C VAL A 724 -41.17 5.67 8.35
N ILE A 725 -39.85 5.83 8.30
CA ILE A 725 -38.92 4.88 8.92
C ILE A 725 -39.17 4.78 10.43
N ASP A 726 -39.30 5.90 11.13
CA ASP A 726 -39.58 5.93 12.58
C ASP A 726 -40.93 5.27 12.93
N ASP A 727 -41.95 5.50 12.10
CA ASP A 727 -43.27 4.89 12.26
C ASP A 727 -43.23 3.37 12.03
N VAL A 728 -42.56 2.91 10.97
CA VAL A 728 -42.41 1.47 10.67
C VAL A 728 -41.59 0.77 11.74
N LEU A 729 -40.49 1.38 12.19
CA LEU A 729 -39.67 0.83 13.27
C LEU A 729 -40.45 0.75 14.60
N SER A 730 -41.58 1.46 14.75
CA SER A 730 -42.43 1.37 15.96
C SER A 730 -43.20 0.05 16.00
N THR A 731 -43.28 -0.64 14.85
CA THR A 731 -43.81 -1.98 14.72
C THR A 731 -42.67 -3.00 14.73
N LYS A 732 -42.41 -3.63 15.89
CA LYS A 732 -41.30 -4.60 16.07
C LYS A 732 -41.23 -5.69 14.99
N VAL A 733 -42.38 -6.19 14.53
CA VAL A 733 -42.46 -7.24 13.49
C VAL A 733 -41.91 -6.76 12.15
N LEU A 734 -42.10 -5.47 11.82
CA LEU A 734 -41.66 -4.89 10.55
C LEU A 734 -40.25 -4.30 10.63
N SER A 735 -39.72 -4.03 11.83
CA SER A 735 -38.37 -3.49 12.02
C SER A 735 -37.30 -4.35 11.32
N ARG A 736 -37.33 -5.67 11.51
CA ARG A 736 -36.36 -6.57 10.86
C ARG A 736 -36.48 -6.56 9.33
N SER A 737 -37.71 -6.54 8.81
CA SER A 737 -37.97 -6.47 7.37
C SER A 737 -37.50 -5.14 6.79
N LEU A 738 -37.71 -4.02 7.48
CA LEU A 738 -37.25 -2.70 7.07
C LEU A 738 -35.73 -2.67 7.00
N LYS A 739 -35.05 -3.08 8.08
CA LYS A 739 -33.58 -3.15 8.12
C LYS A 739 -33.04 -4.03 7.00
N SER A 740 -33.61 -5.23 6.82
CA SER A 740 -33.22 -6.13 5.74
C SER A 740 -33.41 -5.52 4.35
N TRP A 741 -34.42 -4.67 4.17
CA TRP A 741 -34.64 -3.99 2.90
C TRP A 741 -33.53 -2.97 2.60
N PHE A 742 -33.01 -2.28 3.61
CA PHE A 742 -31.80 -1.45 3.52
C PHE A 742 -30.51 -2.28 3.41
N GLY A 743 -30.61 -3.61 3.43
CA GLY A 743 -29.50 -4.56 3.52
C GLY A 743 -29.04 -4.84 4.95
N LEU A 744 -29.42 -3.99 5.92
CA LEU A 744 -28.91 -3.96 7.30
C LEU A 744 -29.64 -4.93 8.24
N GLY A 745 -30.17 -6.04 7.73
CA GLY A 745 -31.03 -6.97 8.48
C GLY A 745 -30.36 -7.65 9.68
N ALA A 746 -29.02 -7.61 9.75
CA ALA A 746 -28.24 -8.12 10.87
C ALA A 746 -28.21 -7.18 12.09
N LEU A 747 -28.61 -5.92 11.94
CA LEU A 747 -28.65 -4.97 13.06
C LEU A 747 -29.82 -5.26 14.00
N GLU A 748 -29.50 -5.59 15.25
CA GLU A 748 -30.51 -5.82 16.29
C GLU A 748 -31.07 -4.50 16.84
N SER A 749 -30.21 -3.52 17.14
CA SER A 749 -30.64 -2.21 17.64
C SER A 749 -31.29 -1.37 16.52
N ASP A 750 -32.40 -0.71 16.85
CA ASP A 750 -32.99 0.28 15.95
C ASP A 750 -32.15 1.56 15.90
N GLN A 751 -31.44 1.89 16.99
CA GLN A 751 -30.56 3.05 17.07
C GLN A 751 -29.33 2.88 16.18
N ASP A 752 -28.78 1.66 16.10
CA ASP A 752 -27.72 1.29 15.15
C ASP A 752 -28.17 1.47 13.70
N PHE A 753 -29.41 1.10 13.40
CA PHE A 753 -29.96 1.25 12.07
C PHE A 753 -30.15 2.72 11.70
N VAL A 754 -30.74 3.52 12.59
CA VAL A 754 -31.00 4.93 12.27
C VAL A 754 -29.76 5.82 12.33
N SER A 755 -28.68 5.41 13.03
CA SER A 755 -27.40 6.12 12.98
C SER A 755 -26.76 6.05 11.59
N VAL A 756 -26.92 4.92 10.88
CA VAL A 756 -26.49 4.78 9.49
C VAL A 756 -27.24 5.75 8.56
N LEU A 757 -28.50 6.04 8.86
CA LEU A 757 -29.32 6.93 8.04
C LEU A 757 -28.94 8.41 8.20
N MET A 758 -28.12 8.76 9.19
CA MET A 758 -27.61 10.12 9.35
C MET A 758 -26.43 10.46 8.43
N THR A 759 -25.73 9.45 7.90
CA THR A 759 -24.53 9.65 7.07
C THR A 759 -24.70 10.66 5.92
N PRO A 760 -25.82 10.67 5.15
CA PRO A 760 -25.97 11.63 4.06
C PRO A 760 -25.91 13.10 4.50
N ILE A 761 -26.40 13.42 5.71
CA ILE A 761 -26.47 14.80 6.24
C ILE A 761 -25.06 15.38 6.42
N GLY A 762 -24.06 14.55 6.73
CA GLY A 762 -22.66 14.95 6.81
C GLY A 762 -22.06 15.40 5.47
N TYR A 763 -22.57 14.92 4.32
CA TYR A 763 -22.03 15.33 3.02
C TYR A 763 -22.32 16.80 2.67
N VAL A 764 -23.23 17.46 3.39
CA VAL A 764 -23.53 18.89 3.18
C VAL A 764 -22.31 19.76 3.50
N GLN A 765 -21.62 19.52 4.61
CA GLN A 765 -20.43 20.31 4.96
C GLN A 765 -19.29 20.17 3.94
N GLY A 766 -19.24 19.04 3.22
CA GLY A 766 -18.22 18.80 2.18
C GLY A 766 -18.51 19.47 0.83
N GLN A 767 -19.60 20.22 0.70
CA GLN A 767 -19.89 20.94 -0.53
C GLN A 767 -18.96 22.14 -0.69
N ASN A 768 -18.42 22.30 -1.90
CA ASN A 768 -17.57 23.43 -2.23
C ASN A 768 -17.94 23.98 -3.61
N TRP A 769 -17.75 25.29 -3.78
CA TRP A 769 -17.97 25.97 -5.05
C TRP A 769 -17.01 25.51 -6.15
N ASP A 770 -15.81 25.02 -5.80
CA ASP A 770 -14.90 24.36 -6.73
C ASP A 770 -15.17 22.85 -6.77
N SER A 771 -15.75 22.40 -7.89
CA SER A 771 -16.04 20.99 -8.17
C SER A 771 -14.80 20.06 -8.18
N ALA A 772 -13.59 20.60 -8.33
CA ALA A 772 -12.37 19.80 -8.27
C ALA A 772 -12.03 19.34 -6.85
N VAL A 773 -12.51 20.07 -5.84
CA VAL A 773 -12.30 19.76 -4.43
C VAL A 773 -13.58 19.36 -3.71
N GLY A 774 -14.76 19.86 -4.11
CA GLY A 774 -16.03 19.66 -3.41
C GLY A 774 -16.73 18.30 -3.61
N SER A 775 -17.73 18.07 -2.76
CA SER A 775 -18.61 16.90 -2.76
C SER A 775 -19.82 16.95 -3.68
N ASP A 776 -20.01 15.88 -4.45
CA ASP A 776 -21.26 15.60 -5.18
C ASP A 776 -22.18 14.57 -4.50
N GLU A 777 -21.85 14.08 -3.30
CA GLU A 777 -22.58 12.95 -2.71
C GLU A 777 -23.90 13.34 -2.09
N TRP A 778 -23.99 14.56 -1.55
CA TRP A 778 -25.27 15.13 -1.18
C TRP A 778 -26.19 15.28 -2.40
N SER A 779 -25.66 15.83 -3.50
CA SER A 779 -26.40 16.00 -4.75
C SER A 779 -26.85 14.65 -5.33
N ARG A 780 -25.97 13.65 -5.31
CA ARG A 780 -26.29 12.27 -5.72
C ARG A 780 -27.34 11.63 -4.82
N PHE A 781 -27.25 11.83 -3.51
CA PHE A 781 -28.25 11.37 -2.55
C PHE A 781 -29.61 11.98 -2.84
N CYS A 782 -29.69 13.30 -2.99
CA CYS A 782 -30.92 14.01 -3.34
C CYS A 782 -31.51 13.55 -4.69
N ALA A 783 -30.67 13.34 -5.70
CA ALA A 783 -31.10 12.83 -7.00
C ALA A 783 -31.70 11.42 -6.92
N VAL A 784 -31.12 10.54 -6.08
CA VAL A 784 -31.69 9.20 -5.86
C VAL A 784 -33.00 9.29 -5.10
N LEU A 785 -33.06 10.11 -4.04
CA LEU A 785 -34.23 10.25 -3.20
C LEU A 785 -35.43 10.84 -3.98
N GLY A 786 -35.16 11.79 -4.87
CA GLY A 786 -36.13 12.43 -5.75
C GLY A 786 -36.41 11.73 -7.08
N ALA A 787 -35.81 10.55 -7.34
CA ALA A 787 -36.21 9.75 -8.48
C ALA A 787 -37.71 9.44 -8.35
N GLY A 788 -38.54 9.76 -9.35
CA GLY A 788 -39.96 9.40 -9.30
C GLY A 788 -40.15 7.88 -9.21
N GLY A 789 -41.30 7.41 -8.76
CA GLY A 789 -41.55 5.97 -8.64
C GLY A 789 -42.87 5.64 -7.97
N ALA A 790 -43.30 4.39 -8.10
CA ALA A 790 -44.48 3.88 -7.40
C ALA A 790 -44.13 3.50 -5.95
N ASP A 791 -45.08 3.69 -5.04
CA ASP A 791 -44.96 3.24 -3.67
C ASP A 791 -44.73 1.72 -3.60
N SER A 792 -43.99 1.30 -2.58
CA SER A 792 -43.69 -0.10 -2.31
C SER A 792 -44.52 -0.61 -1.12
N THR A 793 -44.49 -1.91 -0.89
CA THR A 793 -45.10 -2.53 0.29
C THR A 793 -44.04 -3.25 1.11
N LEU A 794 -44.06 -3.06 2.43
CA LEU A 794 -43.23 -3.77 3.37
C LEU A 794 -44.15 -4.55 4.32
N GLY A 795 -44.30 -5.84 4.06
CA GLY A 795 -45.37 -6.63 4.68
C GLY A 795 -46.73 -6.10 4.25
N TRP A 796 -47.54 -5.63 5.21
CA TRP A 796 -48.86 -5.04 4.96
C TRP A 796 -48.87 -3.50 4.97
N VAL A 797 -47.73 -2.86 5.22
CA VAL A 797 -47.62 -1.39 5.26
C VAL A 797 -47.18 -0.88 3.90
N ARG A 798 -47.93 0.09 3.37
CA ARG A 798 -47.53 0.83 2.17
C ARG A 798 -46.44 1.83 2.55
N VAL A 799 -45.32 1.77 1.86
CA VAL A 799 -44.16 2.62 2.10
C VAL A 799 -43.93 3.51 0.87
N PRO A 800 -43.82 4.84 1.04
CA PRO A 800 -43.55 5.75 -0.07
C PRO A 800 -42.29 5.39 -0.85
N ALA A 801 -42.28 5.68 -2.15
CA ALA A 801 -41.14 5.42 -3.03
C ALA A 801 -39.81 6.01 -2.50
N VAL A 802 -39.87 7.15 -1.81
CA VAL A 802 -38.69 7.81 -1.21
C VAL A 802 -37.94 6.92 -0.21
N VAL A 803 -38.63 6.06 0.55
CA VAL A 803 -37.97 5.12 1.48
C VAL A 803 -37.27 3.99 0.72
N ALA A 804 -37.88 3.51 -0.36
CA ALA A 804 -37.27 2.52 -1.24
C ALA A 804 -36.01 3.06 -1.92
N HIS A 805 -36.03 4.34 -2.32
CA HIS A 805 -34.89 5.04 -2.89
C HIS A 805 -33.78 5.27 -1.86
N PHE A 806 -34.14 5.62 -0.62
CA PHE A 806 -33.16 5.70 0.45
C PHE A 806 -32.49 4.33 0.70
N ALA A 807 -33.29 3.26 0.79
CA ALA A 807 -32.76 1.90 0.92
C ALA A 807 -31.83 1.52 -0.24
N LYS A 808 -32.18 1.92 -1.47
CA LYS A 808 -31.33 1.72 -2.66
C LYS A 808 -30.00 2.46 -2.52
N TRP A 809 -30.03 3.73 -2.13
CA TRP A 809 -28.82 4.52 -1.92
C TRP A 809 -27.90 3.87 -0.88
N VAL A 810 -28.43 3.42 0.27
CA VAL A 810 -27.63 2.77 1.33
C VAL A 810 -26.98 1.48 0.82
N ARG A 811 -27.70 0.64 0.06
CA ARG A 811 -27.14 -0.58 -0.55
C ARG A 811 -26.05 -0.28 -1.57
N GLU A 812 -26.26 0.73 -2.42
CA GLU A 812 -25.27 1.15 -3.41
C GLU A 812 -24.03 1.78 -2.77
N ALA A 813 -24.21 2.61 -1.74
CA ALA A 813 -23.14 3.21 -0.96
C ALA A 813 -22.29 2.13 -0.28
N SER A 814 -22.93 1.15 0.36
CA SER A 814 -22.25 0.00 0.95
C SER A 814 -21.49 -0.84 -0.07
N ALA A 815 -22.06 -1.12 -1.25
CA ALA A 815 -21.38 -1.84 -2.33
C ALA A 815 -20.20 -1.07 -2.93
N GLN A 816 -20.18 0.25 -2.75
CA GLN A 816 -19.05 1.12 -3.09
C GLN A 816 -18.01 1.17 -1.96
N GLY A 817 -18.22 0.48 -0.83
CA GLY A 817 -17.26 0.50 0.28
C GLY A 817 -17.30 1.82 1.07
N ILE A 818 -18.43 2.54 1.04
CA ILE A 818 -18.72 3.58 2.02
C ILE A 818 -18.98 2.86 3.36
N GLU A 819 -18.09 3.09 4.33
CA GLU A 819 -18.19 2.50 5.66
C GLU A 819 -19.22 3.28 6.50
N PHE A 820 -20.11 2.57 7.20
CA PHE A 820 -21.09 3.16 8.11
C PHE A 820 -20.75 2.77 9.56
N MET A 821 -20.94 3.68 10.51
CA MET A 821 -20.68 3.42 11.93
C MET A 821 -21.98 3.30 12.73
N ALA A 822 -22.04 2.27 13.59
CA ALA A 822 -23.13 2.04 14.52
C ALA A 822 -22.57 1.64 15.91
N CYS A 823 -23.22 2.11 16.97
CA CYS A 823 -22.79 1.90 18.35
C CYS A 823 -23.46 0.64 18.91
N SER A 824 -22.96 -0.54 18.53
CA SER A 824 -23.64 -1.80 18.88
C SER A 824 -23.71 -2.01 20.40
N THR A 825 -24.93 -2.26 20.88
CA THR A 825 -25.27 -2.64 22.26
C THR A 825 -25.25 -4.16 22.48
N LEU A 826 -24.69 -4.92 21.54
CA LEU A 826 -24.93 -6.36 21.34
C LEU A 826 -24.08 -7.30 22.21
N LEU A 827 -23.44 -6.80 23.26
CA LEU A 827 -22.76 -7.64 24.24
C LEU A 827 -23.13 -7.17 25.64
N GLY A 828 -24.06 -7.89 26.26
CA GLY A 828 -24.22 -7.84 27.71
C GLY A 828 -22.84 -8.03 28.36
N GLY A 829 -22.30 -6.95 28.95
CA GLY A 829 -21.09 -6.96 29.77
C GLY A 829 -19.78 -6.46 29.15
N ALA A 830 -19.69 -6.14 27.85
CA ALA A 830 -18.46 -5.56 27.28
C ALA A 830 -18.75 -4.76 26.00
N GLY A 831 -18.73 -3.43 26.10
CA GLY A 831 -19.13 -2.51 25.03
C GLY A 831 -18.15 -2.45 23.86
N ASN A 832 -18.64 -2.81 22.65
CA ASN A 832 -17.89 -2.68 21.40
C ASN A 832 -18.80 -2.03 20.32
N CYS A 833 -18.38 -0.88 19.79
CA CYS A 833 -18.91 -0.31 18.55
C CYS A 833 -18.56 -1.19 17.34
N ILE A 834 -19.50 -1.34 16.39
CA ILE A 834 -19.30 -2.14 15.18
C ILE A 834 -19.18 -1.19 13.98
N THR A 835 -18.10 -1.33 13.20
CA THR A 835 -18.03 -0.78 11.84
C THR A 835 -18.81 -1.71 10.92
N LEU A 836 -19.86 -1.20 10.27
CA LEU A 836 -20.64 -1.97 9.29
C LEU A 836 -19.88 -1.98 7.96
N LEU A 837 -19.19 -3.11 7.71
CA LEU A 837 -18.55 -3.44 6.44
C LEU A 837 -19.60 -3.89 5.39
N PRO A 838 -19.27 -3.87 4.08
CA PRO A 838 -20.19 -4.22 3.00
C PRO A 838 -20.97 -5.53 3.23
N PHE A 839 -22.24 -5.51 2.78
CA PHE A 839 -23.30 -6.50 3.02
C PHE A 839 -22.97 -8.00 2.80
N SER A 840 -21.81 -8.35 2.23
CA SER A 840 -21.36 -9.75 2.09
C SER A 840 -20.83 -10.37 3.39
N ASP A 841 -20.53 -9.57 4.42
CA ASP A 841 -19.91 -10.06 5.67
C ASP A 841 -20.86 -10.20 6.87
N CYS A 842 -22.13 -9.79 6.75
CA CYS A 842 -23.11 -9.96 7.83
C CYS A 842 -23.47 -11.43 8.14
N GLY A 843 -23.15 -12.37 7.24
CA GLY A 843 -23.35 -13.82 7.44
C GLY A 843 -22.15 -14.58 8.02
N ARG A 844 -21.04 -13.90 8.33
CA ARG A 844 -19.80 -14.52 8.85
C ARG A 844 -19.37 -14.03 10.24
N VAL A 845 -20.27 -13.36 10.96
CA VAL A 845 -20.05 -13.01 12.37
C VAL A 845 -20.84 -13.97 13.26
N LEU A 846 -20.62 -15.26 13.05
CA LEU A 846 -20.82 -16.29 14.06
C LEU A 846 -19.52 -17.10 14.08
N TRP A 847 -18.78 -16.96 15.18
CA TRP A 847 -17.60 -17.74 15.54
C TRP A 847 -16.33 -17.54 14.70
N TYR A 848 -15.47 -16.63 15.17
CA TYR A 848 -14.03 -16.92 15.24
C TYR A 848 -13.72 -17.52 16.63
N PRO A 849 -13.61 -18.85 16.78
CA PRO A 849 -12.96 -19.42 17.94
C PRO A 849 -11.45 -19.18 17.80
N GLY A 850 -10.89 -18.38 18.71
CA GLY A 850 -9.46 -18.40 18.97
C GLY A 850 -8.63 -17.25 18.40
N ARG A 851 -8.97 -15.99 18.72
CA ARG A 851 -8.00 -14.93 19.10
C ARG A 851 -8.65 -13.68 19.70
N PHE A 852 -9.56 -13.86 20.65
CA PHE A 852 -9.70 -12.95 21.78
C PHE A 852 -9.87 -13.82 23.01
N LYS A 853 -8.77 -14.06 23.72
CA LYS A 853 -8.78 -14.70 25.03
C LYS A 853 -8.35 -13.64 26.03
N ILE A 854 -9.32 -13.01 26.69
CA ILE A 854 -9.12 -12.47 28.02
C ILE A 854 -9.01 -13.70 28.92
N SER A 855 -7.79 -14.00 29.37
CA SER A 855 -7.53 -14.95 30.45
C SER A 855 -6.92 -14.14 31.59
N THR A 856 -7.78 -13.73 32.51
CA THR A 856 -7.43 -13.25 33.84
C THR A 856 -6.91 -14.43 34.68
N HIS A 857 -5.60 -14.66 34.71
CA HIS A 857 -4.92 -15.26 35.87
C HIS A 857 -3.40 -15.01 35.83
N ARG A 858 -2.97 -14.12 36.75
CA ARG A 858 -1.66 -13.86 37.39
C ARG A 858 -0.33 -14.06 36.61
N SER A 859 0.43 -12.95 36.64
CA SER A 859 1.89 -12.74 36.80
C SER A 859 2.73 -12.39 35.56
N GLY A 860 2.94 -11.07 35.35
CA GLY A 860 3.98 -10.49 34.48
C GLY A 860 3.55 -9.14 33.85
N PRO A 861 4.34 -8.05 33.90
CA PRO A 861 3.90 -6.71 33.51
C PRO A 861 4.06 -6.47 32.00
N GLY A 862 2.99 -6.08 31.31
CA GLY A 862 3.03 -5.70 29.89
C GLY A 862 1.69 -5.85 29.18
N MET A 863 0.72 -4.98 29.50
CA MET A 863 -0.57 -4.88 28.81
C MET A 863 -0.93 -3.40 28.66
N ALA A 864 -0.95 -2.89 27.43
CA ALA A 864 -1.81 -1.80 26.93
C ALA A 864 -1.39 -1.46 25.50
N SER A 865 -2.23 -1.77 24.51
CA SER A 865 -2.15 -1.09 23.20
C SER A 865 -3.52 -1.16 22.54
N MET A 866 -4.33 -0.11 22.72
CA MET A 866 -5.36 0.22 21.75
C MET A 866 -4.65 0.68 20.48
N ASP A 867 -4.93 0.02 19.37
CA ASP A 867 -4.32 0.32 18.08
C ASP A 867 -4.79 1.70 17.61
N MET A 868 -3.84 2.55 17.19
CA MET A 868 -4.09 3.90 16.66
C MET A 868 -5.18 3.89 15.60
N ALA A 869 -5.28 2.82 14.81
CA ALA A 869 -6.29 2.63 13.78
C ALA A 869 -7.73 2.65 14.30
N VAL A 870 -8.00 2.32 15.58
CA VAL A 870 -9.34 2.34 16.17
C VAL A 870 -9.75 3.77 16.51
N LEU A 871 -8.86 4.55 17.13
CA LEU A 871 -9.04 5.99 17.35
C LEU A 871 -9.13 6.78 16.05
N TYR A 872 -8.28 6.44 15.08
CA TYR A 872 -8.30 6.99 13.73
C TYR A 872 -9.62 6.66 13.01
N ARG A 873 -10.17 5.46 13.19
CA ARG A 873 -11.47 5.04 12.62
C ARG A 873 -12.66 5.64 13.34
N VAL A 874 -12.62 5.82 14.66
CA VAL A 874 -13.68 6.49 15.42
C VAL A 874 -13.75 7.98 15.05
N GLY A 875 -12.61 8.63 14.78
CA GLY A 875 -12.58 9.99 14.23
C GLY A 875 -12.91 10.09 12.73
N LEU A 876 -12.52 9.11 11.90
CA LEU A 876 -12.75 9.14 10.44
C LEU A 876 -14.15 8.66 9.99
N LEU A 877 -14.81 7.79 10.75
CA LEU A 877 -16.08 7.18 10.32
C LEU A 877 -17.31 8.04 10.56
N TYR A 878 -17.15 9.15 11.28
CA TYR A 878 -18.19 10.15 11.48
C TYR A 878 -18.15 11.30 10.47
N GLY A 879 -17.37 11.21 9.38
CA GLY A 879 -17.52 12.01 8.16
C GLY A 879 -17.50 13.55 8.27
N ASN A 880 -17.36 14.09 9.48
CA ASN A 880 -17.43 15.50 9.82
C ASN A 880 -16.26 15.83 10.75
N ASP A 881 -15.71 17.03 10.63
CA ASP A 881 -14.52 17.52 11.34
C ASP A 881 -14.69 17.64 12.88
N ASP A 882 -15.77 17.10 13.47
CA ASP A 882 -16.36 17.70 14.68
C ASP A 882 -16.96 16.73 15.71
N TYR A 883 -16.56 15.45 15.76
CA TYR A 883 -16.89 14.59 16.89
C TYR A 883 -15.71 14.43 17.85
N THR A 884 -15.75 15.14 18.98
CA THR A 884 -14.74 15.09 20.03
C THR A 884 -14.81 13.82 20.86
N LEU A 885 -13.65 13.19 21.04
CA LEU A 885 -13.42 12.13 22.01
C LEU A 885 -13.17 12.76 23.40
N PHE A 886 -14.15 12.64 24.31
CA PHE A 886 -14.12 13.13 25.69
C PHE A 886 -13.11 12.35 26.51
N LEU A 887 -12.07 12.95 27.09
CA LEU A 887 -11.21 12.27 28.09
C LEU A 887 -10.48 13.21 29.06
N GLY A 888 -11.04 13.39 30.25
CA GLY A 888 -10.38 14.07 31.38
C GLY A 888 -10.94 15.45 31.70
N ARG A 889 -10.26 16.18 32.61
CA ARG A 889 -10.69 17.50 33.13
C ARG A 889 -10.65 18.64 32.09
N GLU A 890 -9.98 18.46 30.96
CA GLU A 890 -10.01 19.38 29.82
C GLU A 890 -10.25 18.60 28.53
N PRO A 891 -11.12 19.09 27.62
CA PRO A 891 -11.33 18.47 26.33
C PRO A 891 -10.11 18.63 25.43
N LEU A 892 -9.88 17.59 24.66
CA LEU A 892 -8.63 17.31 24.00
C LEU A 892 -8.64 17.81 22.55
N ILE A 893 -9.83 17.93 21.96
CA ILE A 893 -10.07 18.45 20.61
C ILE A 893 -11.45 19.15 20.64
N TYR A 894 -11.60 20.33 20.07
CA TYR A 894 -12.89 21.04 19.97
C TYR A 894 -13.79 20.30 18.95
N GLY A 895 -15.10 20.19 19.25
CA GLY A 895 -16.05 19.34 18.53
C GLY A 895 -17.06 18.68 19.49
N LEU A 896 -17.52 19.44 20.49
CA LEU A 896 -18.24 18.93 21.65
C LEU A 896 -19.73 18.69 21.41
N ASN A 897 -20.12 18.62 20.13
CA ASN A 897 -21.49 18.76 19.68
C ASN A 897 -22.08 17.40 19.34
N ILE A 898 -22.61 16.72 20.37
CA ILE A 898 -23.21 15.41 20.18
C ILE A 898 -24.56 15.59 19.48
N GLN A 899 -24.66 15.09 18.25
CA GLN A 899 -25.82 15.31 17.41
C GLN A 899 -26.97 14.34 17.75
N GLY A 900 -28.02 14.86 18.38
CA GLY A 900 -29.28 14.15 18.61
C GLY A 900 -30.40 14.61 17.67
N ALA A 901 -31.55 13.96 17.76
CA ALA A 901 -32.79 14.57 17.27
C ALA A 901 -33.21 15.73 18.21
N PRO A 902 -33.91 16.76 17.71
CA PRO A 902 -34.35 17.88 18.53
C PRO A 902 -35.11 17.41 19.80
N PRO A 903 -34.80 17.95 20.99
CA PRO A 903 -35.45 17.56 22.24
C PRO A 903 -36.97 17.77 22.21
N ASN A 904 -37.40 18.84 21.53
CA ASN A 904 -38.81 19.13 21.31
C ASN A 904 -39.35 18.25 20.19
N LYS A 905 -40.24 17.30 20.53
CA LYS A 905 -40.89 16.40 19.57
C LYS A 905 -41.71 17.14 18.50
N ALA A 906 -42.22 18.34 18.77
CA ALA A 906 -42.95 19.14 17.79
C ALA A 906 -42.02 19.80 16.75
N HIS A 907 -40.71 19.85 17.01
CA HIS A 907 -39.74 20.41 16.08
C HIS A 907 -39.59 19.48 14.85
N PRO A 908 -39.65 20.02 13.61
CA PRO A 908 -39.35 19.26 12.40
C PRO A 908 -37.91 18.72 12.43
N THR A 909 -37.70 17.50 11.94
CA THR A 909 -36.38 16.87 11.96
C THR A 909 -36.15 16.01 10.72
N ILE A 910 -34.91 16.04 10.24
CA ILE A 910 -34.37 15.11 9.22
C ILE A 910 -33.54 13.99 9.84
N VAL A 911 -33.50 13.94 11.18
CA VAL A 911 -32.83 12.93 11.99
C VAL A 911 -33.88 12.11 12.74
N SER A 912 -33.72 10.80 12.75
CA SER A 912 -34.62 9.89 13.47
C SER A 912 -34.68 10.23 14.95
N ARG A 913 -35.89 10.27 15.52
CA ARG A 913 -36.09 10.54 16.96
C ARG A 913 -35.61 9.40 17.87
N ARG A 914 -35.16 8.28 17.29
CA ARG A 914 -34.58 7.16 18.03
C ARG A 914 -33.11 7.38 18.36
N LEU A 915 -32.44 8.32 17.69
CA LEU A 915 -31.10 8.75 18.06
C LEU A 915 -31.18 9.65 19.28
N THR A 916 -30.77 9.09 20.41
CA THR A 916 -30.75 9.75 21.70
C THR A 916 -29.34 10.20 22.05
N LEU A 917 -29.22 11.24 22.88
CA LEU A 917 -27.96 11.71 23.40
C LEU A 917 -27.16 10.62 24.14
N GLU A 918 -27.85 9.72 24.84
CA GLU A 918 -27.23 8.58 25.51
C GLU A 918 -26.60 7.61 24.50
N TYR A 919 -27.28 7.31 23.39
CA TYR A 919 -26.74 6.47 22.34
C TYR A 919 -25.55 7.11 21.62
N THR A 920 -25.66 8.39 21.27
CA THR A 920 -24.61 9.10 20.51
C THR A 920 -23.37 9.40 21.36
N SER A 921 -23.52 9.53 22.68
CA SER A 921 -22.38 9.64 23.62
C SER A 921 -21.78 8.29 24.05
N ALA A 922 -22.48 7.17 23.83
CA ALA A 922 -22.04 5.85 24.29
C ALA A 922 -20.69 5.41 23.70
N ILE A 923 -20.38 5.83 22.47
CA ILE A 923 -19.11 5.50 21.81
C ILE A 923 -17.89 5.96 22.60
N CYS A 924 -17.98 7.10 23.30
CA CYS A 924 -16.85 7.65 24.03
C CYS A 924 -16.53 6.84 25.28
N LYS A 925 -17.57 6.36 25.98
CA LYS A 925 -17.41 5.43 27.12
C LYS A 925 -16.84 4.08 26.66
N GLN A 926 -17.23 3.61 25.48
CA GLN A 926 -16.78 2.33 24.93
C GLN A 926 -15.36 2.39 24.38
N ALA A 927 -15.02 3.48 23.69
CA ALA A 927 -13.70 3.69 23.09
C ALA A 927 -12.62 3.95 24.15
N PHE A 928 -12.99 4.38 25.35
CA PHE A 928 -12.03 4.71 26.40
C PHE A 928 -12.46 4.23 27.78
N PRO A 929 -12.08 3.00 28.14
CA PRO A 929 -12.32 2.49 29.48
C PRO A 929 -11.51 3.29 30.52
N PRO A 930 -11.90 3.29 31.80
CA PRO A 930 -11.16 3.99 32.86
C PRO A 930 -9.67 3.63 32.89
N GLY A 931 -8.81 4.65 32.89
CA GLY A 931 -7.36 4.50 33.02
C GLY A 931 -6.88 4.48 34.48
N THR A 932 -5.59 4.24 34.68
CA THR A 932 -4.91 4.23 35.98
C THR A 932 -4.71 5.64 36.55
N HIS A 933 -4.57 6.64 35.68
CA HIS A 933 -4.25 8.02 35.99
C HIS A 933 -5.38 8.98 35.65
N ILE A 934 -6.15 8.70 34.60
CA ILE A 934 -7.31 9.52 34.25
C ILE A 934 -8.54 8.66 33.95
N VAL A 935 -9.69 9.18 34.35
CA VAL A 935 -11.00 8.60 34.08
C VAL A 935 -11.79 9.57 33.23
N VAL A 936 -12.42 9.04 32.20
CA VAL A 936 -13.29 9.76 31.30
C VAL A 936 -14.52 10.23 32.07
N PRO A 937 -14.82 11.53 32.13
CA PRO A 937 -16.06 11.97 32.74
C PRO A 937 -17.24 11.46 31.90
N GLU A 938 -18.37 11.22 32.56
CA GLU A 938 -19.59 10.75 31.89
C GLU A 938 -20.11 11.75 30.85
N TRP A 939 -19.93 13.04 31.13
CA TRP A 939 -20.27 14.14 30.23
C TRP A 939 -19.09 15.10 30.08
N PRO A 940 -18.97 15.79 28.93
CA PRO A 940 -18.01 16.87 28.79
C PRO A 940 -18.22 18.00 29.77
N ASN A 941 -17.12 18.68 30.09
CA ASN A 941 -17.18 20.03 30.63
C ASN A 941 -17.08 21.07 29.50
N VAL A 942 -18.22 21.40 28.89
CA VAL A 942 -18.31 22.43 27.83
C VAL A 942 -17.99 23.84 28.34
N THR A 943 -18.12 24.08 29.65
CA THR A 943 -17.85 25.38 30.27
C THR A 943 -16.39 25.82 30.13
N VAL A 944 -15.44 24.87 30.12
CA VAL A 944 -14.01 25.18 29.96
C VAL A 944 -13.71 25.74 28.58
N VAL A 945 -14.39 25.21 27.55
CA VAL A 945 -14.26 25.68 26.17
C VAL A 945 -14.90 27.05 25.99
N ASN A 946 -16.13 27.19 26.48
CA ASN A 946 -16.89 28.44 26.34
C ASN A 946 -16.30 29.58 27.18
N ALA A 947 -15.49 29.28 28.21
CA ALA A 947 -14.79 30.28 29.02
C ALA A 947 -13.82 31.18 28.23
N LEU A 948 -13.39 30.78 27.03
CA LEU A 948 -12.51 31.58 26.17
C LEU A 948 -13.26 32.65 25.33
N GLY A 949 -14.57 32.76 25.49
CA GLY A 949 -15.37 33.84 24.93
C GLY A 949 -16.67 33.37 24.27
N ASP A 950 -16.80 32.07 23.95
CA ASP A 950 -18.00 31.50 23.33
C ASP A 950 -18.44 32.31 22.08
N TYR A 951 -19.74 32.50 21.88
CA TYR A 951 -20.34 33.44 20.93
C TYR A 951 -19.88 34.89 21.08
N GLY A 952 -19.29 35.27 22.22
CA GLY A 952 -18.79 36.61 22.55
C GLY A 952 -17.30 36.81 22.25
N LEU A 953 -16.60 35.80 21.73
CA LEU A 953 -15.15 35.87 21.48
C LEU A 953 -14.85 36.96 20.43
N ALA A 954 -14.09 37.97 20.84
CA ALA A 954 -13.67 39.09 19.99
C ALA A 954 -12.30 39.60 20.43
N ALA A 955 -11.47 40.03 19.48
CA ALA A 955 -10.18 40.65 19.73
C ALA A 955 -9.80 41.56 18.56
N ASP A 956 -8.93 42.54 18.79
CA ASP A 956 -8.42 43.36 17.69
C ASP A 956 -7.57 42.50 16.75
N ARG A 957 -7.81 42.69 15.45
CA ARG A 957 -7.23 41.89 14.36
C ARG A 957 -7.62 40.42 14.42
N LEU A 958 -8.86 40.15 14.83
CA LEU A 958 -9.50 38.84 14.73
C LEU A 958 -10.65 38.96 13.74
N ALA A 959 -10.58 38.20 12.65
CA ALA A 959 -11.65 38.08 11.68
C ALA A 959 -12.43 36.79 11.90
N PHE A 960 -13.76 36.86 11.80
CA PHE A 960 -14.62 35.69 11.62
C PHE A 960 -15.20 35.71 10.21
N ILE A 961 -15.15 34.55 9.55
CA ILE A 961 -15.66 34.37 8.18
C ILE A 961 -16.48 33.08 8.14
N ASP A 962 -17.80 33.16 7.98
CA ASP A 962 -18.66 31.98 7.95
C ASP A 962 -19.54 31.97 6.68
N GLY A 963 -20.08 30.81 6.34
CA GLY A 963 -21.11 30.68 5.30
C GLY A 963 -22.53 30.75 5.90
N ASP A 964 -23.48 31.42 5.23
CA ASP A 964 -24.87 31.48 5.69
C ASP A 964 -25.65 30.15 5.55
N GLU A 965 -25.12 29.21 4.75
CA GLU A 965 -25.63 27.84 4.59
C GLU A 965 -24.80 26.80 5.34
N ASP A 966 -23.78 27.24 6.12
CA ASP A 966 -22.90 26.37 6.88
C ASP A 966 -23.66 25.62 7.99
N PRO A 967 -23.63 24.26 8.01
CA PRO A 967 -24.21 23.48 9.09
C PRO A 967 -23.68 23.82 10.50
N TRP A 968 -22.47 24.38 10.58
CA TRP A 968 -21.83 24.78 11.83
C TRP A 968 -22.13 26.20 12.28
N LEU A 969 -22.79 27.02 11.45
CA LEU A 969 -23.11 28.41 11.77
C LEU A 969 -23.72 28.62 13.17
N PRO A 970 -24.64 27.75 13.69
CA PRO A 970 -25.18 27.93 15.04
C PRO A 970 -24.16 27.80 16.19
N ALA A 971 -22.96 27.26 15.94
CA ALA A 971 -21.87 27.13 16.90
C ALA A 971 -20.70 28.10 16.64
N THR A 972 -20.84 29.03 15.70
CA THR A 972 -19.85 30.08 15.43
C THR A 972 -20.31 31.43 16.01
N PRO A 973 -19.45 32.46 16.04
CA PRO A 973 -19.87 33.80 16.45
C PRO A 973 -20.88 34.46 15.51
N HIS A 974 -21.10 33.97 14.28
CA HIS A 974 -22.22 34.38 13.41
C HIS A 974 -23.53 33.64 13.70
N SER A 975 -23.56 32.81 14.76
CA SER A 975 -24.77 32.14 15.20
C SER A 975 -25.93 33.12 15.41
N PRO A 976 -27.17 32.73 15.08
CA PRO A 976 -28.35 33.53 15.43
C PRO A 976 -28.52 33.70 16.95
N HIS A 977 -27.78 32.95 17.77
CA HIS A 977 -27.76 33.07 19.23
C HIS A 977 -26.67 34.01 19.75
N ALA A 978 -25.75 34.45 18.88
CA ALA A 978 -24.67 35.34 19.22
C ALA A 978 -25.12 36.81 19.23
N PRO A 979 -24.47 37.69 20.01
CA PRO A 979 -24.72 39.12 19.94
C PRO A 979 -24.33 39.66 18.55
N GLU A 980 -25.11 40.61 18.04
CA GLU A 980 -24.76 41.35 16.82
C GLU A 980 -23.44 42.11 17.00
N ARG A 981 -22.67 42.23 15.91
CA ARG A 981 -21.35 42.85 15.90
C ARG A 981 -21.17 43.65 14.62
N ASP A 982 -20.47 44.77 14.76
CA ASP A 982 -20.09 45.57 13.61
C ASP A 982 -18.96 44.91 12.84
N ASP A 983 -19.12 44.86 11.52
CA ASP A 983 -18.07 44.46 10.59
C ASP A 983 -17.12 45.65 10.33
N THR A 984 -15.94 45.61 10.93
CA THR A 984 -14.93 46.68 10.85
C THR A 984 -13.62 46.17 10.28
N ILE A 985 -12.72 47.08 9.86
CA ILE A 985 -11.37 46.67 9.42
C ILE A 985 -10.59 46.05 10.59
N VAL A 986 -10.73 46.56 11.81
CA VAL A 986 -10.01 46.04 12.98
C VAL A 986 -10.58 44.72 13.49
N ARG A 987 -11.90 44.53 13.41
CA ARG A 987 -12.61 43.29 13.79
C ARG A 987 -13.55 42.86 12.66
N PRO A 988 -13.02 42.24 11.58
CA PRO A 988 -13.83 41.83 10.44
C PRO A 988 -14.82 40.75 10.82
N PHE A 989 -16.03 40.87 10.31
CA PHE A 989 -17.13 39.96 10.61
C PHE A 989 -17.90 39.69 9.32
N LYS A 990 -17.48 38.65 8.60
CA LYS A 990 -17.91 38.38 7.22
C LYS A 990 -18.78 37.14 7.13
N LEU A 991 -19.91 37.28 6.43
CA LEU A 991 -20.80 36.17 6.09
C LEU A 991 -20.88 36.00 4.57
N ILE A 992 -20.47 34.84 4.07
CA ILE A 992 -20.50 34.48 2.65
C ILE A 992 -21.90 33.98 2.31
N ARG A 993 -22.59 34.68 1.40
CA ARG A 993 -23.90 34.26 0.90
C ARG A 993 -23.78 32.99 0.06
N THR A 994 -24.73 32.07 0.24
CA THR A 994 -24.70 30.70 -0.33
C THR A 994 -23.44 29.93 0.05
N GLY A 995 -22.73 30.40 1.08
CA GLY A 995 -21.49 29.82 1.55
C GLY A 995 -21.81 28.63 2.45
N VAL A 996 -21.12 27.52 2.24
CA VAL A 996 -21.18 26.37 3.15
C VAL A 996 -19.93 26.41 4.05
N HIS A 997 -19.28 25.29 4.32
CA HIS A 997 -18.18 25.20 5.27
C HIS A 997 -16.84 25.62 4.61
N HIS A 998 -16.16 26.62 5.18
CA HIS A 998 -14.83 27.11 4.74
C HIS A 998 -14.76 27.57 3.28
N HIS A 999 -15.80 28.22 2.78
CA HIS A 999 -15.87 28.59 1.36
C HIS A 999 -14.81 29.62 0.93
N ASP A 1000 -14.18 30.32 1.88
CA ASP A 1000 -13.04 31.22 1.68
C ASP A 1000 -11.67 30.52 1.58
N GLU A 1001 -11.55 29.22 1.91
CA GLU A 1001 -10.23 28.57 1.98
C GLU A 1001 -9.61 28.26 0.61
N ASN A 1002 -10.46 27.86 -0.35
CA ASN A 1002 -10.04 27.32 -1.65
C ASN A 1002 -9.82 28.44 -2.68
N GLY A 1003 -9.11 28.15 -3.77
CA GLY A 1003 -8.87 29.13 -4.83
C GLY A 1003 -8.35 28.48 -6.11
N VAL A 1004 -8.60 29.12 -7.26
CA VAL A 1004 -8.25 28.60 -8.59
C VAL A 1004 -7.43 29.60 -9.41
N GLU A 1005 -6.57 29.10 -10.30
CA GLU A 1005 -5.80 29.95 -11.21
C GLU A 1005 -6.35 29.95 -12.66
N PRO A 1006 -6.54 31.14 -13.29
CA PRO A 1006 -6.48 32.47 -12.67
C PRO A 1006 -7.70 32.74 -11.76
N HIS A 1007 -7.50 33.54 -10.69
CA HIS A 1007 -8.54 33.89 -9.71
C HIS A 1007 -9.82 34.51 -10.31
N SER A 1008 -9.74 35.05 -11.54
CA SER A 1008 -10.92 35.54 -12.27
C SER A 1008 -11.94 34.45 -12.61
N LYS A 1009 -11.59 33.16 -12.44
CA LYS A 1009 -12.50 32.01 -12.60
C LYS A 1009 -13.29 31.66 -11.35
N GLU A 1010 -12.95 32.23 -10.20
CA GLU A 1010 -13.71 32.04 -8.96
C GLU A 1010 -15.10 32.66 -9.09
N PRO A 1011 -16.14 32.14 -8.42
CA PRO A 1011 -17.44 32.80 -8.34
C PRO A 1011 -17.31 34.22 -7.78
N ALA A 1012 -18.19 35.14 -8.21
CA ALA A 1012 -18.10 36.55 -7.82
C ALA A 1012 -18.15 36.78 -6.30
N HIS A 1013 -18.92 35.97 -5.55
CA HIS A 1013 -19.00 36.04 -4.09
C HIS A 1013 -17.71 35.57 -3.41
N ILE A 1014 -16.99 34.60 -4.00
CA ILE A 1014 -15.69 34.13 -3.52
C ILE A 1014 -14.59 35.15 -3.80
N GLN A 1015 -14.57 35.73 -5.01
CA GLN A 1015 -13.65 36.83 -5.32
C GLN A 1015 -13.84 38.03 -4.38
N ALA A 1016 -15.09 38.28 -3.94
CA ALA A 1016 -15.40 39.36 -3.02
C ALA A 1016 -14.81 39.10 -1.63
N ILE A 1017 -14.99 37.90 -1.07
CA ILE A 1017 -14.45 37.58 0.27
C ILE A 1017 -12.92 37.58 0.27
N HIS A 1018 -12.27 36.95 -0.73
CA HIS A 1018 -10.81 36.97 -0.86
C HIS A 1018 -10.24 38.39 -0.95
N ARG A 1019 -10.96 39.31 -1.64
CA ARG A 1019 -10.57 40.72 -1.72
C ARG A 1019 -10.68 41.43 -0.36
N GLN A 1020 -11.76 41.18 0.37
CA GLN A 1020 -11.96 41.74 1.70
C GLN A 1020 -10.88 41.25 2.68
N GLU A 1021 -10.50 39.98 2.59
CA GLU A 1021 -9.39 39.42 3.38
C GLU A 1021 -8.05 40.10 3.10
N ILE A 1022 -7.72 40.31 1.82
CA ILE A 1022 -6.53 41.08 1.44
C ILE A 1022 -6.59 42.50 2.03
N GLU A 1023 -7.77 43.13 2.01
CA GLU A 1023 -7.96 44.50 2.47
C GLU A 1023 -7.71 44.64 3.98
N PHE A 1024 -8.41 43.85 4.81
CA PHE A 1024 -8.27 43.98 6.26
C PHE A 1024 -6.90 43.48 6.76
N VAL A 1025 -6.34 42.40 6.18
CA VAL A 1025 -4.98 41.95 6.52
C VAL A 1025 -3.95 43.01 6.12
N GLY A 1026 -4.12 43.59 4.93
CA GLY A 1026 -3.29 44.68 4.44
C GLY A 1026 -3.33 45.90 5.37
N ALA A 1027 -4.50 46.28 5.87
CA ALA A 1027 -4.68 47.37 6.83
C ALA A 1027 -4.03 47.05 8.18
N TRP A 1028 -4.24 45.86 8.73
CA TRP A 1028 -3.60 45.43 9.98
C TRP A 1028 -2.08 45.56 9.91
N LEU A 1029 -1.48 45.14 8.80
CA LEU A 1029 -0.03 45.18 8.63
C LEU A 1029 0.51 46.59 8.39
N LYS A 1030 -0.33 47.53 7.89
CA LYS A 1030 -0.04 48.97 7.75
C LYS A 1030 -0.08 49.73 9.07
N GLY A 1031 -0.66 49.15 10.12
CA GLY A 1031 -0.84 49.85 11.39
C GLY A 1031 -1.90 50.94 11.32
N THR A 1032 -2.69 50.96 10.24
CA THR A 1032 -3.91 51.78 10.15
C THR A 1032 -4.97 51.11 11.01
N THR A 1033 -5.14 51.62 12.23
CA THR A 1033 -6.41 51.59 12.96
C THR A 1033 -7.21 52.78 12.46
N ASP A 1034 -8.49 52.60 12.14
CA ASP A 1034 -9.39 53.59 11.52
C ASP A 1034 -9.03 55.07 11.76
#